data_AF-A0A7K1G4K7-F1
#
_entry.id   AF-A0A7K1G4K7-F1
#
_cell.length_a   1.000
_cell.length_b   1.000
_cell.length_c   1.000
_cell.angle_alpha   90.00
_cell.angle_beta   90.00
_cell.angle_gamma   90.00
#
_symmetry.space_group_name_H-M   'P 1'
#
loop_
_entity.id
_entity.type
_entity.pdbx_description
1 polymer ?
#
loop_
_entity_poly.entity_id
_entity_poly.type
_entity_poly.pdbx_seq_one_letter_code
_entity_poly.pdbx_strand_id
1 'polypeptide(L)'
;MQEKPFYFLSQFSNSISGVQILLFALLIFSSQHTFSQEQEQKQDSVKRPKIGLVLSGGGAKGFAHIGVLKVLEEAGIKIDYIGGTSMGSIIGGLYASGYNASQIDSIFKQTNFDDLINDYIPRSSKNFYGKKNDELYAIVLPFSNFRVGIPEALSKGMYNYNLLSSLTRNVRHVRDFNKLPTPFLCIGTNIETGEEVLLNKGNLVQAMMASAAFPSLFTPVEIDGKLLVDGGVVNNYPIKEVRDLGADIIIGVDVQDDLMKRKNLKNATRILVQITNLQSIDKMKNKIKNTDVYIKPDIRDYGVISFDKGEEIIRKGEEAGFAVYEKIKSLTNETTFYKKPKLKINSDTLHINKINSDPLDNYTREYIRGKLRFKPGSTITYKDLKAGMNNLDATQNFSAISYCLQPDGDQDNLDLVLTENPTQTYLKLGLHYDGLYKSAILLNLTHKKTFLKNDVTSLDIILGDNFRYDLNYYVENGFNISFGFRSRLNQFNRNVTNSFSSLLTENPTGNLINVDFLDLTNQAYFQTIFVQKFLMGGGFEYKYLKINSPTLSNTDNIIEKSNYFSVFGYLKYDSFDKKTFPHSGLYFSSDVQTYLASSDYTHQFKPFSTAKAEIAFANTLFKKATMKIEADAGFNIGSDSVPFFDYIFGGYGYSKINNFNYFYGYDFLSISGNSYIKTALTLDYEIFKKNHVNISANYANLGDDIFTTVDWISMPKYSGYAVGYGLETIIGPIEVKHSWSPEMSKSFTWFSIGFLF
;
A
#
# COMPACT_ATOMS: atom_id res chain seq x y z
N MET A 1 -8.55 96.00 20.85
CA MET A 1 -8.85 94.87 19.95
C MET A 1 -7.64 93.95 19.97
N GLN A 2 -7.63 93.03 20.93
CA GLN A 2 -7.89 91.58 20.75
C GLN A 2 -6.68 90.88 20.11
N GLU A 3 -5.69 90.47 20.93
CA GLU A 3 -5.54 89.17 21.63
C GLU A 3 -4.79 88.15 20.77
N LYS A 4 -3.77 87.38 21.19
CA LYS A 4 -2.64 87.45 22.14
C LYS A 4 -1.71 86.27 21.73
N PRO A 5 -0.38 86.34 21.88
CA PRO A 5 0.59 85.43 21.24
C PRO A 5 1.16 84.37 22.23
N PHE A 6 2.04 83.45 21.78
CA PHE A 6 3.38 83.23 22.38
C PHE A 6 4.14 82.03 21.75
N TYR A 7 5.28 82.37 21.13
CA TYR A 7 6.47 81.53 20.92
C TYR A 7 7.32 81.53 22.20
N PHE A 8 8.07 80.48 22.53
CA PHE A 8 9.35 80.68 23.25
C PHE A 8 10.35 79.53 23.08
N LEU A 9 11.60 79.91 22.84
CA LEU A 9 12.81 79.11 22.81
C LEU A 9 13.71 79.55 24.00
N SER A 10 14.37 78.57 24.60
CA SER A 10 15.64 78.66 25.35
C SER A 10 15.67 79.12 26.83
N GLN A 11 16.40 78.29 27.60
CA GLN A 11 17.57 78.61 28.45
C GLN A 11 17.46 78.96 29.96
N PHE A 12 18.39 78.34 30.70
CA PHE A 12 19.00 78.62 32.04
C PHE A 12 18.12 78.51 33.30
N SER A 13 18.30 77.47 34.13
CA SER A 13 19.29 77.29 35.23
C SER A 13 18.96 78.05 36.53
N ASN A 14 18.64 77.32 37.61
CA ASN A 14 19.54 77.03 38.72
C ASN A 14 18.79 76.68 40.02
N SER A 15 19.19 75.55 40.57
CA SER A 15 19.45 75.29 42.00
C SER A 15 18.30 74.86 42.94
N ILE A 16 18.71 73.89 43.78
CA ILE A 16 18.15 73.41 45.05
C ILE A 16 17.08 72.31 44.90
N SER A 17 17.25 71.06 45.34
CA SER A 17 18.14 70.51 46.37
C SER A 17 18.53 69.05 46.07
N GLY A 18 19.83 68.75 46.19
CA GLY A 18 20.40 67.39 46.06
C GLY A 18 20.05 66.41 47.19
N VAL A 19 19.05 66.72 48.03
CA VAL A 19 18.65 65.87 49.16
C VAL A 19 17.45 64.97 48.79
N GLN A 20 16.60 65.38 47.84
CA GLN A 20 15.44 64.57 47.43
C GLN A 20 15.77 63.46 46.41
N ILE A 21 16.83 63.62 45.62
CA ILE A 21 17.25 62.59 44.65
C ILE A 21 17.99 61.43 45.34
N LEU A 22 18.72 61.71 46.43
CA LEU A 22 19.38 60.64 47.21
C LEU A 22 18.38 59.78 47.98
N LEU A 23 17.29 60.36 48.49
CA LEU A 23 16.23 59.63 49.20
C LEU A 23 15.39 58.74 48.26
N PHE A 24 15.18 59.16 47.01
CA PHE A 24 14.48 58.34 46.01
C PHE A 24 15.37 57.21 45.47
N ALA A 25 16.68 57.43 45.34
CA ALA A 25 17.64 56.38 44.97
C ALA A 25 17.85 55.35 46.09
N LEU A 26 17.84 55.77 47.37
CA LEU A 26 17.93 54.86 48.52
C LEU A 26 16.67 54.00 48.73
N LEU A 27 15.48 54.48 48.34
CA LEU A 27 14.25 53.69 48.38
C LEU A 27 14.12 52.67 47.23
N ILE A 28 14.79 52.91 46.09
CA ILE A 28 14.83 51.95 44.98
C ILE A 28 15.95 50.92 45.17
N PHE A 29 17.04 51.26 45.88
CA PHE A 29 18.12 50.31 46.20
C PHE A 29 17.92 49.49 47.49
N SER A 30 16.96 49.84 48.35
CA SER A 30 16.66 49.07 49.59
C SER A 30 15.63 47.96 49.42
N SER A 31 15.03 47.79 48.23
CA SER A 31 14.15 46.66 47.91
C SER A 31 14.86 45.46 47.26
N GLN A 32 16.19 45.49 47.13
CA GLN A 32 17.01 44.43 46.50
C GLN A 32 17.90 43.65 47.48
N HIS A 33 17.82 43.89 48.80
CA HIS A 33 18.54 43.11 49.81
C HIS A 33 17.63 42.60 50.92
N THR A 34 16.49 42.01 50.55
CA THR A 34 15.98 40.90 51.36
C THR A 34 16.70 39.65 50.87
N PHE A 35 17.76 39.32 51.58
CA PHE A 35 18.37 38.00 51.56
C PHE A 35 17.23 36.98 51.79
N SER A 36 16.75 36.38 50.70
CA SER A 36 16.05 35.12 50.81
C SER A 36 17.11 34.14 51.29
N GLN A 37 17.21 33.94 52.61
CA GLN A 37 17.60 32.65 53.12
C GLN A 37 16.53 31.66 52.64
N GLU A 38 16.64 31.25 51.37
CA GLU A 38 16.33 29.87 51.04
C GLU A 38 17.28 29.08 51.94
N GLN A 39 16.75 28.66 53.09
CA GLN A 39 17.29 27.48 53.73
C GLN A 39 17.29 26.42 52.64
N GLU A 40 18.46 26.18 52.04
CA GLU A 40 18.85 24.85 51.63
C GLU A 40 18.74 23.99 52.91
N GLN A 41 17.51 23.61 53.25
CA GLN A 41 17.28 22.29 53.78
C GLN A 41 17.84 21.39 52.69
N LYS A 42 19.11 21.01 52.86
CA LYS A 42 19.60 19.67 52.56
C LYS A 42 18.70 18.69 53.30
N GLN A 43 17.47 18.58 52.84
CA GLN A 43 16.73 17.37 52.93
C GLN A 43 17.57 16.44 52.07
N ASP A 44 18.30 15.54 52.73
CA ASP A 44 18.82 14.34 52.09
C ASP A 44 17.62 13.69 51.41
N SER A 45 17.35 14.13 50.17
CA SER A 45 16.36 13.52 49.33
C SER A 45 16.89 12.11 49.16
N VAL A 46 16.24 11.16 49.83
CA VAL A 46 16.39 9.75 49.52
C VAL A 46 16.05 9.67 48.04
N LYS A 47 17.07 9.71 47.18
CA LYS A 47 16.89 9.71 45.74
C LYS A 47 16.11 8.45 45.44
N ARG A 48 14.89 8.60 44.90
CA ARG A 48 14.10 7.44 44.53
C ARG A 48 14.96 6.54 43.64
N PRO A 49 14.95 5.21 43.84
CA PRO A 49 15.68 4.32 42.97
C PRO A 49 15.19 4.52 41.54
N LYS A 50 16.13 4.59 40.59
CA LYS A 50 15.82 4.75 39.18
C LYS A 50 15.42 3.40 38.61
N ILE A 51 14.28 3.36 37.93
CA ILE A 51 13.69 2.12 37.43
C ILE A 51 13.95 1.98 35.94
N GLY A 52 14.68 0.94 35.54
CA GLY A 52 14.84 0.51 34.17
C GLY A 52 13.80 -0.53 33.79
N LEU A 53 13.18 -0.38 32.62
CA LEU A 53 12.29 -1.35 32.01
C LEU A 53 12.99 -2.06 30.84
N VAL A 54 13.03 -3.39 30.86
CA VAL A 54 13.61 -4.22 29.80
C VAL A 54 12.50 -5.01 29.10
N LEU A 55 12.36 -4.85 27.79
CA LEU A 55 11.33 -5.50 26.97
C LEU A 55 11.96 -6.42 25.92
N SER A 56 11.75 -7.72 26.05
CA SER A 56 12.26 -8.70 25.07
C SER A 56 11.52 -8.68 23.73
N GLY A 57 12.15 -9.26 22.71
CA GLY A 57 11.54 -9.57 21.43
C GLY A 57 10.74 -10.87 21.42
N GLY A 58 9.69 -10.91 20.59
CA GLY A 58 8.83 -12.09 20.41
C GLY A 58 7.81 -11.99 19.26
N GLY A 59 7.99 -11.06 18.31
CA GLY A 59 6.98 -10.77 17.28
C GLY A 59 5.63 -10.37 17.90
N ALA A 60 4.52 -10.95 17.44
CA ALA A 60 3.17 -10.71 17.95
C ALA A 60 3.03 -10.87 19.48
N LYS A 61 3.84 -11.74 20.08
CA LYS A 61 3.88 -11.96 21.54
C LYS A 61 4.25 -10.72 22.34
N GLY A 62 5.02 -9.82 21.73
CA GLY A 62 5.40 -8.55 22.36
C GLY A 62 4.20 -7.69 22.73
N PHE A 63 3.00 -7.94 22.20
CA PHE A 63 1.80 -7.21 22.64
C PHE A 63 1.51 -7.38 24.13
N ALA A 64 2.00 -8.44 24.77
CA ALA A 64 1.89 -8.61 26.21
C ALA A 64 2.61 -7.49 26.99
N HIS A 65 3.64 -6.86 26.39
CA HIS A 65 4.28 -5.67 26.98
C HIS A 65 3.30 -4.52 27.19
N ILE A 66 2.30 -4.36 26.30
CA ILE A 66 1.26 -3.34 26.45
C ILE A 66 0.44 -3.60 27.71
N GLY A 67 0.08 -4.86 27.97
CA GLY A 67 -0.64 -5.27 29.17
C GLY A 67 0.17 -5.01 30.45
N VAL A 68 1.47 -5.35 30.43
CA VAL A 68 2.36 -5.05 31.56
C VAL A 68 2.50 -3.55 31.79
N LEU A 69 2.65 -2.75 30.73
CA LEU A 69 2.73 -1.29 30.83
C LEU A 69 1.48 -0.69 31.49
N LYS A 70 0.27 -1.21 31.20
CA LYS A 70 -0.96 -0.78 31.89
C LYS A 70 -0.88 -1.01 33.39
N VAL A 71 -0.41 -2.19 33.82
CA VAL A 71 -0.26 -2.52 35.23
C VAL A 71 0.82 -1.65 35.91
N LEU A 72 1.92 -1.37 35.22
CA LEU A 72 2.97 -0.47 35.72
C LEU A 72 2.46 0.97 35.90
N GLU A 73 1.66 1.47 34.95
CA GLU A 73 1.00 2.78 35.06
C GLU A 73 -0.03 2.81 36.19
N GLU A 74 -0.82 1.75 36.36
CA GLU A 74 -1.81 1.61 37.44
C GLU A 74 -1.14 1.59 38.82
N ALA A 75 -0.02 0.88 38.94
CA ALA A 75 0.79 0.87 40.16
C ALA A 75 1.49 2.21 40.44
N GLY A 76 1.48 3.16 39.51
CA GLY A 76 2.11 4.48 39.68
C GLY A 76 3.64 4.47 39.50
N ILE A 77 4.17 3.55 38.70
CA ILE A 77 5.61 3.41 38.48
C ILE A 77 6.10 4.44 37.47
N LYS A 78 7.11 5.22 37.87
CA LYS A 78 7.89 6.05 36.96
C LYS A 78 9.06 5.26 36.37
N ILE A 79 8.96 4.92 35.10
CA ILE A 79 10.05 4.32 34.34
C ILE A 79 11.05 5.41 33.95
N ASP A 80 12.33 5.20 34.27
CA ASP A 80 13.44 6.12 34.02
C ASP A 80 14.24 5.78 32.77
N TYR A 81 14.34 4.50 32.46
CA TYR A 81 15.12 4.00 31.33
C TYR A 81 14.38 2.85 30.67
N ILE A 82 14.48 2.73 29.35
CA ILE A 82 13.84 1.65 28.59
C ILE A 82 14.86 1.02 27.65
N GLY A 83 14.99 -0.30 27.73
CA GLY A 83 15.73 -1.11 26.77
C GLY A 83 14.79 -2.08 26.09
N GLY A 84 14.79 -2.13 24.76
CA GLY A 84 13.91 -3.01 24.01
C GLY A 84 14.61 -3.78 22.89
N THR A 85 14.11 -4.97 22.57
CA THR A 85 14.54 -5.75 21.40
C THR A 85 13.33 -6.16 20.56
N SER A 86 13.43 -6.08 19.23
CA SER A 86 12.35 -6.46 18.30
C SER A 86 11.02 -5.79 18.63
N MET A 87 9.91 -6.52 18.78
CA MET A 87 8.63 -5.92 19.22
C MET A 87 8.75 -5.15 20.55
N GLY A 88 9.66 -5.53 21.45
CA GLY A 88 9.98 -4.77 22.65
C GLY A 88 10.61 -3.41 22.37
N SER A 89 11.41 -3.27 21.30
CA SER A 89 11.96 -1.99 20.87
C SER A 89 10.88 -1.07 20.30
N ILE A 90 9.90 -1.62 19.56
CA ILE A 90 8.78 -0.86 19.02
C ILE A 90 7.89 -0.33 20.16
N ILE A 91 7.43 -1.20 21.05
CA ILE A 91 6.55 -0.81 22.16
C ILE A 91 7.30 0.11 23.14
N GLY A 92 8.53 -0.24 23.48
CA GLY A 92 9.39 0.57 24.34
C GLY A 92 9.70 1.94 23.74
N GLY A 93 10.00 2.01 22.44
CA GLY A 93 10.30 3.24 21.73
C GLY A 93 9.08 4.17 21.62
N LEU A 94 7.88 3.62 21.40
CA LEU A 94 6.63 4.40 21.45
C LEU A 94 6.37 4.94 22.86
N TYR A 95 6.53 4.11 23.89
CA TYR A 95 6.36 4.55 25.28
C TYR A 95 7.39 5.61 25.69
N ALA A 96 8.64 5.44 25.27
CA ALA A 96 9.75 6.38 25.45
C ALA A 96 9.51 7.71 24.73
N SER A 97 8.86 7.67 23.57
CA SER A 97 8.44 8.85 22.81
C SER A 97 7.29 9.63 23.48
N GLY A 98 6.71 9.11 24.56
CA GLY A 98 5.74 9.82 25.40
C GLY A 98 4.33 9.24 25.40
N TYR A 99 4.02 8.24 24.57
CA TYR A 99 2.72 7.58 24.60
C TYR A 99 2.50 6.81 25.91
N ASN A 100 1.28 6.85 26.44
CA ASN A 100 0.88 5.98 27.56
C ASN A 100 0.38 4.62 27.07
N ALA A 101 0.23 3.66 27.99
CA ALA A 101 -0.12 2.28 27.67
C ALA A 101 -1.47 2.16 26.93
N SER A 102 -2.48 2.94 27.32
CA SER A 102 -3.80 2.97 26.67
C SER A 102 -3.78 3.53 25.25
N GLN A 103 -2.89 4.49 24.97
CA GLN A 103 -2.68 5.00 23.61
C GLN A 103 -2.01 3.94 22.74
N ILE A 104 -1.00 3.23 23.27
CA ILE A 104 -0.33 2.14 22.56
C ILE A 104 -1.32 1.01 22.25
N ASP A 105 -2.14 0.58 23.22
CA ASP A 105 -3.24 -0.39 22.99
C ASP A 105 -4.16 0.07 21.85
N SER A 106 -4.60 1.33 21.87
CA SER A 106 -5.47 1.89 20.82
C SER A 106 -4.82 1.90 19.44
N ILE A 107 -3.52 2.24 19.35
CA ILE A 107 -2.76 2.23 18.09
C ILE A 107 -2.73 0.81 17.51
N PHE A 108 -2.45 -0.20 18.35
CA PHE A 108 -2.33 -1.58 17.90
C PHE A 108 -3.69 -2.15 17.47
N LYS A 109 -4.78 -1.86 18.21
CA LYS A 109 -6.14 -2.27 17.81
C LYS A 109 -6.59 -1.71 16.45
N GLN A 110 -6.11 -0.54 16.08
CA GLN A 110 -6.46 0.11 14.80
C GLN A 110 -5.50 -0.25 13.66
N THR A 111 -4.38 -0.93 13.94
CA THR A 111 -3.38 -1.27 12.94
C THR A 111 -3.76 -2.57 12.22
N ASN A 112 -3.72 -2.55 10.89
CA ASN A 112 -3.89 -3.76 10.08
C ASN A 112 -2.55 -4.51 9.97
N PHE A 113 -2.37 -5.57 10.75
CA PHE A 113 -1.13 -6.34 10.76
C PHE A 113 -0.89 -7.18 9.50
N ASP A 114 -1.94 -7.49 8.73
CA ASP A 114 -1.73 -8.15 7.44
C ASP A 114 -1.02 -7.21 6.46
N ASP A 115 -1.38 -5.92 6.48
CA ASP A 115 -0.72 -4.90 5.65
C ASP A 115 0.73 -4.69 6.08
N LEU A 116 0.99 -4.78 7.39
CA LEU A 116 2.31 -4.67 8.01
C LEU A 116 3.24 -5.81 7.55
N ILE A 117 2.74 -7.05 7.54
CA ILE A 117 3.52 -8.23 7.16
C ILE A 117 3.75 -8.31 5.65
N ASN A 118 2.74 -7.97 4.84
CA ASN A 118 2.81 -8.10 3.38
C ASN A 118 3.37 -6.85 2.67
N ASP A 119 3.85 -5.86 3.44
CA ASP A 119 4.31 -4.55 2.95
C ASP A 119 3.32 -3.90 1.97
N TYR A 120 2.08 -3.74 2.43
CA TYR A 120 1.00 -3.32 1.55
C TYR A 120 1.26 -1.94 0.93
N ILE A 121 1.34 -1.90 -0.40
CA ILE A 121 1.40 -0.68 -1.19
C ILE A 121 -0.01 -0.39 -1.73
N PRO A 122 -0.65 0.72 -1.32
CA PRO A 122 -1.97 1.09 -1.82
C PRO A 122 -2.01 1.17 -3.34
N ARG A 123 -3.07 0.62 -3.95
CA ARG A 123 -3.26 0.63 -5.40
C ARG A 123 -3.21 2.05 -6.00
N SER A 124 -3.68 3.05 -5.26
CA SER A 124 -3.64 4.46 -5.66
C SER A 124 -2.23 5.07 -5.77
N SER A 125 -1.23 4.48 -5.10
CA SER A 125 0.18 4.86 -5.19
C SER A 125 0.88 4.29 -6.41
N LYS A 126 0.30 3.26 -7.06
CA LYS A 126 0.86 2.62 -8.25
C LYS A 126 0.45 3.38 -9.51
N ASN A 127 1.36 3.41 -10.49
CA ASN A 127 1.03 3.87 -11.85
C ASN A 127 0.14 2.84 -12.55
N PHE A 128 -0.43 3.18 -13.71
CA PHE A 128 -1.34 2.28 -14.44
C PHE A 128 -0.69 0.95 -14.84
N TYR A 129 0.60 0.96 -15.16
CA TYR A 129 1.35 -0.26 -15.46
C TYR A 129 1.50 -1.16 -14.22
N GLY A 130 1.85 -0.59 -13.06
CA GLY A 130 1.98 -1.28 -11.79
C GLY A 130 0.64 -1.84 -11.30
N LYS A 131 -0.47 -1.09 -11.48
CA LYS A 131 -1.83 -1.59 -11.23
C LYS A 131 -2.14 -2.81 -12.08
N LYS A 132 -1.88 -2.76 -13.39
CA LYS A 132 -2.05 -3.92 -14.29
C LYS A 132 -1.22 -5.11 -13.83
N ASN A 133 0.03 -4.90 -13.39
CA ASN A 133 0.88 -6.00 -12.94
C ASN A 133 0.32 -6.73 -11.71
N ASP A 134 -0.18 -6.04 -10.69
CA ASP A 134 -0.80 -6.70 -9.52
C ASP A 134 -2.06 -7.50 -9.88
N GLU A 135 -2.72 -7.14 -10.98
CA GLU A 135 -3.98 -7.71 -11.43
C GLU A 135 -3.79 -8.95 -12.31
N LEU A 136 -2.55 -9.34 -12.61
CA LEU A 136 -2.25 -10.44 -13.55
C LEU A 136 -1.41 -11.58 -12.96
N TYR A 137 -0.58 -11.32 -11.95
CA TYR A 137 0.42 -12.29 -11.49
C TYR A 137 0.21 -12.69 -10.03
N ALA A 138 0.15 -13.99 -9.79
CA ALA A 138 0.12 -14.59 -8.44
C ALA A 138 1.51 -14.57 -7.79
N ILE A 139 2.55 -14.80 -8.59
CA ILE A 139 3.92 -15.04 -8.14
C ILE A 139 4.87 -14.18 -8.97
N VAL A 140 5.81 -13.52 -8.30
CA VAL A 140 6.87 -12.70 -8.90
C VAL A 140 8.21 -13.15 -8.33
N LEU A 141 9.11 -13.64 -9.18
CA LEU A 141 10.40 -14.19 -8.78
C LEU A 141 11.54 -13.43 -9.46
N PRO A 142 12.59 -13.04 -8.72
CA PRO A 142 13.83 -12.56 -9.32
C PRO A 142 14.36 -13.55 -10.34
N PHE A 143 14.86 -13.07 -11.47
CA PHE A 143 15.47 -13.91 -12.49
C PHE A 143 16.79 -13.30 -12.94
N SER A 144 17.87 -14.06 -12.87
CA SER A 144 19.19 -13.61 -13.32
C SER A 144 20.02 -14.80 -13.77
N ASN A 145 20.83 -14.61 -14.82
CA ASN A 145 21.74 -15.65 -15.33
C ASN A 145 21.05 -17.01 -15.58
N PHE A 146 19.82 -16.99 -16.12
CA PHE A 146 18.97 -18.16 -16.34
C PHE A 146 18.60 -18.97 -15.09
N ARG A 147 18.69 -18.35 -13.91
CA ARG A 147 18.31 -18.93 -12.62
C ARG A 147 17.18 -18.14 -12.00
N VAL A 148 16.22 -18.87 -11.45
CA VAL A 148 15.16 -18.30 -10.63
C VAL A 148 15.72 -18.07 -9.23
N GLY A 149 15.71 -16.81 -8.80
CA GLY A 149 16.09 -16.39 -7.45
C GLY A 149 14.92 -16.48 -6.49
N ILE A 150 15.23 -16.49 -5.20
CA ILE A 150 14.24 -16.35 -4.12
C ILE A 150 14.35 -14.90 -3.62
N PRO A 151 13.23 -14.20 -3.36
CA PRO A 151 13.26 -12.89 -2.73
C PRO A 151 14.04 -12.91 -1.41
N GLU A 152 14.85 -11.88 -1.16
CA GLU A 152 15.67 -11.77 0.07
C GLU A 152 14.82 -11.69 1.34
N ALA A 153 13.65 -11.05 1.25
CA ALA A 153 12.66 -10.95 2.31
C ALA A 153 11.24 -10.92 1.73
N LEU A 154 10.25 -11.24 2.57
CA LEU A 154 8.84 -11.11 2.22
C LEU A 154 8.36 -9.65 2.20
N SER A 155 8.97 -8.79 3.02
CA SER A 155 8.61 -7.38 3.18
C SER A 155 9.86 -6.51 3.27
N LYS A 156 9.85 -5.34 2.62
CA LYS A 156 10.90 -4.32 2.77
C LYS A 156 10.69 -3.49 4.05
N GLY A 157 9.53 -3.63 4.70
CA GLY A 157 9.19 -2.93 5.93
C GLY A 157 8.81 -1.47 5.73
N MET A 158 8.52 -1.02 4.49
CA MET A 158 8.23 0.39 4.21
C MET A 158 6.91 0.83 4.85
N TYR A 159 5.89 -0.05 4.87
CA TYR A 159 4.65 0.20 5.60
C TYR A 159 4.93 0.50 7.08
N ASN A 160 5.78 -0.31 7.71
CA ASN A 160 6.14 -0.23 9.12
C ASN A 160 6.91 1.07 9.40
N TYR A 161 7.86 1.40 8.52
CA TYR A 161 8.66 2.62 8.60
C TYR A 161 7.76 3.86 8.55
N ASN A 162 6.83 3.92 7.59
CA ASN A 162 5.88 5.04 7.46
C ASN A 162 4.95 5.15 8.68
N LEU A 163 4.46 4.02 9.19
CA LEU A 163 3.61 4.00 10.38
C LEU A 163 4.38 4.54 11.60
N LEU A 164 5.57 4.00 11.87
CA LEU A 164 6.41 4.42 12.98
C LEU A 164 6.83 5.89 12.87
N SER A 165 7.18 6.36 11.67
CA SER A 165 7.48 7.78 11.44
C SER A 165 6.31 8.70 11.78
N SER A 166 5.08 8.31 11.43
CA SER A 166 3.88 9.07 11.82
C SER A 166 3.61 9.02 13.33
N LEU A 167 3.89 7.89 13.98
CA LEU A 167 3.71 7.74 15.42
C LEU A 167 4.78 8.51 16.22
N THR A 168 6.03 8.54 15.76
CA THR A 168 7.13 9.24 16.46
C THR A 168 7.30 10.70 16.04
N ARG A 169 6.29 11.30 15.39
CA ARG A 169 6.37 12.66 14.83
C ARG A 169 6.72 13.75 15.84
N ASN A 170 6.32 13.57 17.11
CA ASN A 170 6.55 14.51 18.20
C ASN A 170 8.01 14.56 18.65
N VAL A 171 8.79 13.52 18.33
CA VAL A 171 10.22 13.40 18.63
C VAL A 171 11.07 13.28 17.35
N ARG A 172 10.53 13.69 16.20
CA ARG A 172 11.16 13.51 14.88
C ARG A 172 12.55 14.14 14.74
N HIS A 173 12.91 15.12 15.56
CA HIS A 173 14.23 15.78 15.58
C HIS A 173 15.19 15.25 16.64
N VAL A 174 14.73 14.34 17.52
CA VAL A 174 15.58 13.76 18.55
C VAL A 174 16.53 12.75 17.89
N ARG A 175 17.85 12.97 18.05
CA ARG A 175 18.91 12.09 17.54
C ARG A 175 19.70 11.39 18.64
N ASP A 176 19.59 11.86 19.87
CA ASP A 176 20.16 11.22 21.06
C ASP A 176 18.99 10.68 21.86
N PHE A 177 18.86 9.35 21.96
CA PHE A 177 17.68 8.72 22.55
C PHE A 177 17.63 8.91 24.08
N ASN A 178 18.71 9.40 24.70
CA ASN A 178 18.67 9.86 26.09
C ASN A 178 17.85 11.15 26.29
N LYS A 179 17.57 11.88 25.20
CA LYS A 179 16.76 13.11 25.22
C LYS A 179 15.28 12.88 24.90
N LEU A 180 14.87 11.63 24.71
CA LEU A 180 13.46 11.28 24.62
C LEU A 180 12.75 11.52 25.97
N PRO A 181 11.41 11.66 26.00
CA PRO A 181 10.65 11.79 27.25
C PRO A 181 10.97 10.72 28.30
N THR A 182 11.34 9.53 27.87
CA THR A 182 12.05 8.54 28.69
C THR A 182 13.28 8.06 27.92
N PRO A 183 14.50 8.15 28.47
CA PRO A 183 15.71 7.61 27.85
C PRO A 183 15.53 6.17 27.34
N PHE A 184 15.98 5.92 26.11
CA PHE A 184 15.72 4.67 25.41
C PHE A 184 16.97 4.13 24.72
N LEU A 185 17.05 2.81 24.65
CA LEU A 185 17.96 2.08 23.77
C LEU A 185 17.27 0.85 23.18
N CYS A 186 17.80 0.37 22.06
CA CYS A 186 17.46 -0.94 21.55
C CYS A 186 18.68 -1.66 20.98
N ILE A 187 18.53 -2.94 20.71
CA ILE A 187 19.60 -3.79 20.21
C ILE A 187 19.32 -4.20 18.77
N GLY A 188 20.34 -4.08 17.91
CA GLY A 188 20.42 -4.76 16.63
C GLY A 188 21.52 -5.81 16.63
N THR A 189 21.46 -6.72 15.67
CA THR A 189 22.51 -7.71 15.41
C THR A 189 23.18 -7.39 14.08
N ASN A 190 24.49 -7.20 14.05
CA ASN A 190 25.20 -7.15 12.77
C ASN A 190 25.22 -8.55 12.14
N ILE A 191 24.58 -8.71 10.98
CA ILE A 191 24.46 -10.04 10.34
C ILE A 191 25.79 -10.55 9.77
N GLU A 192 26.73 -9.65 9.45
CA GLU A 192 28.03 -10.02 8.88
C GLU A 192 29.00 -10.53 9.94
N THR A 193 28.96 -9.97 11.15
CA THR A 193 29.89 -10.32 12.24
C THR A 193 29.26 -11.14 13.37
N GLY A 194 27.92 -11.15 13.48
CA GLY A 194 27.20 -11.74 14.60
C GLY A 194 27.31 -10.94 15.91
N GLU A 195 27.81 -9.71 15.85
CA GLU A 195 28.02 -8.86 17.03
C GLU A 195 26.79 -8.03 17.38
N GLU A 196 26.68 -7.72 18.67
CA GLU A 196 25.67 -6.82 19.20
C GLU A 196 25.94 -5.37 18.78
N VAL A 197 24.90 -4.67 18.34
CA VAL A 197 24.95 -3.23 18.05
C VAL A 197 23.96 -2.50 18.95
N LEU A 198 24.49 -1.66 19.84
CA LEU A 198 23.70 -0.77 20.69
C LEU A 198 23.17 0.41 19.86
N LEU A 199 21.85 0.54 19.80
CA LEU A 199 21.15 1.60 19.08
C LEU A 199 20.52 2.57 20.09
N ASN A 200 21.25 3.63 20.42
CA ASN A 200 20.85 4.69 21.37
C ASN A 200 20.91 6.10 20.78
N LYS A 201 21.15 6.22 19.47
CA LYS A 201 21.24 7.48 18.73
C LYS A 201 20.90 7.29 17.26
N GLY A 202 20.74 8.39 16.53
CA GLY A 202 20.42 8.42 15.10
C GLY A 202 18.93 8.60 14.84
N ASN A 203 18.40 7.94 13.81
CA ASN A 203 16.98 7.96 13.50
C ASN A 203 16.25 6.89 14.32
N LEU A 204 15.33 7.31 15.19
CA LEU A 204 14.60 6.40 16.09
C LEU A 204 13.79 5.33 15.33
N VAL A 205 13.18 5.69 14.20
CA VAL A 205 12.40 4.75 13.38
C VAL A 205 13.31 3.70 12.79
N GLN A 206 14.44 4.11 12.22
CA GLN A 206 15.42 3.21 11.64
C GLN A 206 16.01 2.26 12.70
N ALA A 207 16.29 2.76 13.91
CA ALA A 207 16.77 1.94 15.02
C ALA A 207 15.75 0.88 15.46
N MET A 208 14.47 1.26 15.63
CA MET A 208 13.40 0.30 15.94
C MET A 208 13.22 -0.73 14.82
N MET A 209 13.25 -0.29 13.56
CA MET A 209 13.15 -1.17 12.39
C MET A 209 14.31 -2.15 12.30
N ALA A 210 15.56 -1.71 12.52
CA ALA A 210 16.73 -2.58 12.56
C ALA A 210 16.61 -3.62 13.68
N SER A 211 16.22 -3.19 14.88
CA SER A 211 16.02 -4.07 16.03
C SER A 211 14.91 -5.12 15.82
N ALA A 212 13.94 -4.83 14.92
CA ALA A 212 12.80 -5.69 14.61
C ALA A 212 12.86 -6.33 13.21
N ALA A 213 14.00 -6.23 12.51
CA ALA A 213 14.20 -6.80 11.18
C ALA A 213 14.38 -8.33 11.27
N PHE A 214 13.27 -9.03 11.53
CA PHE A 214 13.23 -10.47 11.73
C PHE A 214 13.72 -11.21 10.48
N PRO A 215 14.76 -12.06 10.58
CA PRO A 215 15.34 -12.75 9.43
C PRO A 215 14.30 -13.47 8.58
N SER A 216 14.46 -13.43 7.25
CA SER A 216 13.55 -13.97 6.22
C SER A 216 12.18 -13.29 6.08
N LEU A 217 11.73 -12.54 7.08
CA LEU A 217 10.46 -11.82 7.03
C LEU A 217 10.66 -10.38 6.55
N PHE A 218 11.64 -9.68 7.11
CA PHE A 218 11.96 -8.30 6.79
C PHE A 218 13.38 -8.16 6.24
N THR A 219 13.57 -7.22 5.31
CA THR A 219 14.90 -6.87 4.80
C THR A 219 15.79 -6.33 5.92
N PRO A 220 17.07 -6.74 6.01
CA PRO A 220 18.03 -6.13 6.91
C PRO A 220 18.13 -4.61 6.73
N VAL A 221 18.38 -3.89 7.80
CA VAL A 221 18.47 -2.42 7.81
C VAL A 221 19.91 -1.99 7.93
N GLU A 222 20.40 -1.21 6.97
CA GLU A 222 21.74 -0.66 7.02
C GLU A 222 21.78 0.61 7.89
N ILE A 223 22.69 0.66 8.87
CA ILE A 223 22.95 1.83 9.73
C ILE A 223 24.48 1.98 9.88
N ASP A 224 25.01 3.14 9.53
CA ASP A 224 26.45 3.46 9.61
C ASP A 224 27.35 2.40 8.96
N GLY A 225 26.95 1.89 7.78
CA GLY A 225 27.66 0.85 7.02
C GLY A 225 27.59 -0.56 7.62
N LYS A 226 26.77 -0.77 8.66
CA LYS A 226 26.52 -2.10 9.25
C LYS A 226 25.16 -2.60 8.81
N LEU A 227 25.11 -3.83 8.32
CA LEU A 227 23.86 -4.49 7.95
C LEU A 227 23.23 -5.15 9.19
N LEU A 228 22.13 -4.59 9.67
CA LEU A 228 21.52 -4.99 10.94
C LEU A 228 20.25 -5.82 10.73
N VAL A 229 20.11 -6.86 11.56
CA VAL A 229 18.88 -7.66 11.71
C VAL A 229 18.42 -7.64 13.17
N ASP A 230 17.30 -8.33 13.43
CA ASP A 230 16.68 -8.41 14.74
C ASP A 230 17.69 -8.65 15.88
N GLY A 231 17.64 -7.78 16.90
CA GLY A 231 18.55 -7.86 18.04
C GLY A 231 18.37 -9.13 18.87
N GLY A 232 17.23 -9.80 18.73
CA GLY A 232 16.86 -11.02 19.45
C GLY A 232 17.76 -12.20 19.09
N VAL A 233 18.51 -12.11 18.00
CA VAL A 233 19.53 -13.11 17.62
C VAL A 233 20.70 -13.12 18.61
N VAL A 234 21.17 -11.95 19.07
CA VAL A 234 22.36 -11.84 19.95
C VAL A 234 21.99 -11.52 21.39
N ASN A 235 21.10 -10.56 21.59
CA ASN A 235 20.68 -10.06 22.89
C ASN A 235 19.21 -9.63 22.87
N ASN A 236 18.35 -10.60 23.21
CA ASN A 236 16.92 -10.38 23.28
C ASN A 236 16.42 -9.75 24.60
N TYR A 237 17.30 -9.40 25.53
CA TYR A 237 16.91 -8.90 26.86
C TYR A 237 18.03 -8.03 27.45
N PRO A 238 18.10 -6.73 27.05
CA PRO A 238 19.27 -5.88 27.28
C PRO A 238 19.36 -5.29 28.70
N ILE A 239 19.54 -6.16 29.71
CA ILE A 239 19.65 -5.72 31.12
C ILE A 239 20.88 -4.87 31.35
N LYS A 240 22.04 -5.31 30.84
CA LYS A 240 23.33 -4.67 31.12
C LYS A 240 23.30 -3.25 30.58
N GLU A 241 22.83 -3.09 29.35
CA GLU A 241 22.78 -1.81 28.65
C GLU A 241 21.83 -0.83 29.36
N VAL A 242 20.70 -1.31 29.92
CA VAL A 242 19.80 -0.49 30.74
C VAL A 242 20.40 -0.14 32.10
N ARG A 243 21.15 -1.04 32.74
CA ARG A 243 21.90 -0.71 33.97
C ARG A 243 22.99 0.33 33.71
N ASP A 244 23.66 0.25 32.56
CA ASP A 244 24.69 1.21 32.15
C ASP A 244 24.11 2.64 31.91
N LEU A 245 22.80 2.78 31.65
CA LEU A 245 22.10 4.08 31.65
C LEU A 245 21.89 4.67 33.07
N GLY A 246 22.09 3.86 34.11
CA GLY A 246 21.96 4.25 35.51
C GLY A 246 20.71 3.72 36.22
N ALA A 247 20.13 2.60 35.75
CA ALA A 247 19.03 1.94 36.44
C ALA A 247 19.50 1.20 37.70
N ASP A 248 18.92 1.55 38.85
CA ASP A 248 19.15 0.85 40.13
C ASP A 248 18.36 -0.47 40.17
N ILE A 249 17.11 -0.41 39.68
CA ILE A 249 16.15 -1.50 39.69
C ILE A 249 15.75 -1.85 38.26
N ILE A 250 15.76 -3.14 37.92
CA ILE A 250 15.35 -3.66 36.63
C ILE A 250 14.02 -4.38 36.77
N ILE A 251 12.98 -3.81 36.16
CA ILE A 251 11.76 -4.52 35.81
C ILE A 251 11.95 -5.05 34.39
N GLY A 252 11.67 -6.31 34.14
CA GLY A 252 11.73 -6.79 32.77
C GLY A 252 10.70 -7.84 32.41
N VAL A 253 10.33 -7.79 31.13
CA VAL A 253 9.21 -8.54 30.55
C VAL A 253 9.75 -9.49 29.49
N ASP A 254 9.63 -10.78 29.79
CA ASP A 254 10.12 -11.86 28.94
C ASP A 254 8.98 -12.53 28.19
N VAL A 255 8.91 -12.27 26.88
CA VAL A 255 7.94 -12.84 25.96
C VAL A 255 8.55 -13.93 25.06
N GLN A 256 9.75 -14.40 25.41
CA GLN A 256 10.44 -15.45 24.65
C GLN A 256 9.81 -16.82 24.86
N ASP A 257 9.88 -17.62 23.80
CA ASP A 257 9.53 -19.04 23.85
C ASP A 257 10.62 -19.90 24.49
N ASP A 258 10.19 -21.00 25.08
CA ASP A 258 11.06 -22.15 25.31
C ASP A 258 11.36 -22.87 23.98
N LEU A 259 12.36 -23.74 23.99
CA LEU A 259 12.71 -24.53 22.80
C LEU A 259 11.51 -25.33 22.28
N MET A 260 11.27 -25.26 20.97
CA MET A 260 10.18 -25.96 20.31
C MET A 260 10.39 -27.48 20.39
N LYS A 261 9.33 -28.20 20.78
CA LYS A 261 9.32 -29.68 20.76
C LYS A 261 9.27 -30.20 19.31
N ARG A 262 9.73 -31.44 19.08
CA ARG A 262 9.72 -32.12 17.75
C ARG A 262 8.42 -31.93 16.97
N LYS A 263 7.26 -32.01 17.64
CA LYS A 263 5.93 -31.83 17.01
C LYS A 263 5.72 -30.48 16.32
N ASN A 264 6.46 -29.45 16.75
CA ASN A 264 6.33 -28.07 16.26
C ASN A 264 7.42 -27.71 15.23
N LEU A 265 8.43 -28.56 15.00
CA LEU A 265 9.55 -28.35 14.05
C LEU A 265 9.26 -29.00 12.69
N LYS A 266 8.12 -28.67 12.08
CA LYS A 266 7.63 -29.33 10.85
C LYS A 266 8.04 -28.65 9.53
N ASN A 267 8.66 -27.46 9.57
CA ASN A 267 9.07 -26.75 8.36
C ASN A 267 10.40 -25.99 8.56
N ALA A 268 11.06 -25.67 7.45
CA ALA A 268 12.38 -25.03 7.44
C ALA A 268 12.40 -23.70 8.19
N THR A 269 11.36 -22.88 8.05
CA THR A 269 11.25 -21.59 8.75
C THR A 269 11.26 -21.77 10.27
N ARG A 270 10.45 -22.69 10.83
CA ARG A 270 10.43 -22.94 12.27
C ARG A 270 11.73 -23.53 12.78
N ILE A 271 12.42 -24.32 11.96
CA ILE A 271 13.76 -24.82 12.28
C ILE A 271 14.77 -23.67 12.33
N LEU A 272 14.71 -22.73 11.38
CA LEU A 272 15.58 -21.55 11.36
C LEU A 272 15.35 -20.68 12.61
N VAL A 273 14.09 -20.39 12.95
CA VAL A 273 13.73 -19.62 14.17
C VAL A 273 14.19 -20.33 15.44
N GLN A 274 14.07 -21.66 15.49
CA GLN A 274 14.58 -22.45 16.61
C GLN A 274 16.10 -22.29 16.75
N ILE A 275 16.84 -22.35 15.64
CA ILE A 275 18.30 -22.20 15.62
C ILE A 275 18.71 -20.80 16.11
N THR A 276 18.06 -19.75 15.62
CA THR A 276 18.37 -18.37 16.03
C THR A 276 18.09 -18.13 17.52
N ASN A 277 17.09 -18.80 18.10
CA ASN A 277 16.72 -18.59 19.50
C ASN A 277 17.55 -19.39 20.52
N LEU A 278 18.31 -20.42 20.09
CA LEU A 278 19.06 -21.30 21.00
C LEU A 278 20.01 -20.52 21.91
N GLN A 279 20.77 -19.58 21.34
CA GLN A 279 21.74 -18.79 22.09
C GLN A 279 21.05 -17.81 23.05
N SER A 280 19.99 -17.14 22.61
CA SER A 280 19.24 -16.18 23.42
C SER A 280 18.56 -16.85 24.61
N ILE A 281 17.98 -18.04 24.44
CA ILE A 281 17.36 -18.82 25.51
C ILE A 281 18.40 -19.24 26.56
N ASP A 282 19.60 -19.66 26.14
CA ASP A 282 20.64 -20.04 27.11
C ASP A 282 21.14 -18.84 27.92
N LYS A 283 21.43 -17.70 27.26
CA LYS A 283 21.80 -16.44 27.93
C LYS A 283 20.73 -15.96 28.92
N MET A 284 19.45 -16.23 28.64
CA MET A 284 18.34 -15.79 29.49
C MET A 284 18.40 -16.37 30.90
N LYS A 285 18.92 -17.59 31.09
CA LYS A 285 19.05 -18.24 32.42
C LYS A 285 19.82 -17.39 33.43
N ASN A 286 20.88 -16.71 32.96
CA ASN A 286 21.67 -15.81 33.81
C ASN A 286 21.00 -14.43 33.96
N LYS A 287 20.32 -13.95 32.92
CA LYS A 287 19.64 -12.64 32.92
C LYS A 287 18.45 -12.58 33.88
N ILE A 288 17.69 -13.67 34.03
CA ILE A 288 16.59 -13.76 35.00
C ILE A 288 17.10 -13.47 36.42
N LYS A 289 18.27 -14.01 36.79
CA LYS A 289 18.87 -13.78 38.13
C LYS A 289 19.26 -12.32 38.38
N ASN A 290 19.52 -11.55 37.32
CA ASN A 290 19.90 -10.14 37.37
C ASN A 290 18.71 -9.18 37.20
N THR A 291 17.48 -9.72 37.17
CA THR A 291 16.23 -8.96 37.03
C THR A 291 15.55 -8.84 38.40
N ASP A 292 15.34 -7.62 38.88
CA ASP A 292 14.74 -7.39 40.19
C ASP A 292 13.25 -7.74 40.20
N VAL A 293 12.50 -7.36 39.17
CA VAL A 293 11.10 -7.78 38.96
C VAL A 293 10.98 -8.45 37.59
N TYR A 294 10.92 -9.78 37.61
CA TYR A 294 10.80 -10.58 36.40
C TYR A 294 9.33 -10.92 36.11
N ILE A 295 8.85 -10.54 34.93
CA ILE A 295 7.48 -10.75 34.47
C ILE A 295 7.52 -11.64 33.23
N LYS A 296 6.90 -12.83 33.30
CA LYS A 296 6.81 -13.77 32.18
C LYS A 296 5.34 -14.11 31.88
N PRO A 297 4.72 -13.46 30.89
CA PRO A 297 3.38 -13.79 30.44
C PRO A 297 3.24 -15.24 29.96
N ASP A 298 2.08 -15.87 30.16
CA ASP A 298 1.80 -17.20 29.60
C ASP A 298 1.26 -17.08 28.17
N ILE A 299 2.17 -17.23 27.20
CA ILE A 299 1.93 -16.96 25.77
C ILE A 299 2.47 -18.09 24.86
N ARG A 300 2.60 -19.30 25.41
CA ARG A 300 3.16 -20.48 24.72
C ARG A 300 2.30 -20.96 23.54
N ASP A 301 1.00 -20.65 23.57
CA ASP A 301 0.04 -21.08 22.54
C ASP A 301 0.01 -20.15 21.31
N TYR A 302 0.69 -19.01 21.37
CA TYR A 302 0.76 -18.05 20.26
C TYR A 302 2.07 -18.23 19.48
N GLY A 303 2.08 -17.87 18.19
CA GLY A 303 3.29 -17.79 17.38
C GLY A 303 3.81 -16.35 17.26
N VAL A 304 5.01 -16.19 16.71
CA VAL A 304 5.60 -14.86 16.44
C VAL A 304 4.82 -14.03 15.41
N ILE A 305 3.92 -14.67 14.64
CA ILE A 305 3.06 -14.03 13.62
C ILE A 305 1.56 -14.04 14.00
N SER A 306 1.19 -14.39 15.23
CA SER A 306 -0.21 -14.47 15.69
C SER A 306 -0.80 -13.09 16.03
N PHE A 307 -0.67 -12.13 15.12
CA PHE A 307 -1.11 -10.75 15.32
C PHE A 307 -2.63 -10.61 15.42
N ASP A 308 -3.38 -11.54 14.84
CA ASP A 308 -4.83 -11.68 14.96
C ASP A 308 -5.30 -11.96 16.40
N LYS A 309 -4.40 -12.47 17.24
CA LYS A 309 -4.64 -12.80 18.66
C LYS A 309 -4.22 -11.69 19.62
N GLY A 310 -4.04 -10.48 19.11
CA GLY A 310 -3.44 -9.40 19.87
C GLY A 310 -4.14 -9.06 21.19
N GLU A 311 -5.47 -8.98 21.20
CA GLU A 311 -6.22 -8.69 22.43
C GLU A 311 -6.04 -9.76 23.52
N GLU A 312 -6.02 -11.03 23.11
CA GLU A 312 -5.79 -12.16 24.02
C GLU A 312 -4.37 -12.08 24.62
N ILE A 313 -3.37 -11.74 23.81
CA ILE A 313 -1.96 -11.59 24.22
C ILE A 313 -1.77 -10.39 25.17
N ILE A 314 -2.42 -9.25 24.91
CA ILE A 314 -2.38 -8.07 25.80
C ILE A 314 -2.91 -8.46 27.19
N ARG A 315 -4.05 -9.16 27.25
CA ARG A 315 -4.63 -9.65 28.51
C ARG A 315 -3.67 -10.56 29.28
N LYS A 316 -2.94 -11.43 28.59
CA LYS A 316 -1.90 -12.27 29.22
C LYS A 316 -0.75 -11.45 29.83
N GLY A 317 -0.43 -10.32 29.23
CA GLY A 317 0.47 -9.34 29.82
C GLY A 317 -0.06 -8.71 31.10
N GLU A 318 -1.33 -8.29 31.10
CA GLU A 318 -2.00 -7.75 32.29
C GLU A 318 -2.04 -8.78 33.43
N GLU A 319 -2.47 -10.01 33.14
CA GLU A 319 -2.50 -11.13 34.12
C GLU A 319 -1.13 -11.34 34.76
N ALA A 320 -0.05 -11.34 33.97
CA ALA A 320 1.31 -11.54 34.46
C ALA A 320 1.85 -10.34 35.25
N GLY A 321 1.49 -9.12 34.85
CA GLY A 321 1.80 -7.91 35.62
C GLY A 321 1.12 -7.94 36.99
N PHE A 322 -0.18 -8.28 37.03
CA PHE A 322 -0.92 -8.36 38.28
C PHE A 322 -0.43 -9.48 39.20
N ALA A 323 0.07 -10.59 38.65
CA ALA A 323 0.65 -11.68 39.45
C ALA A 323 1.85 -11.24 40.31
N VAL A 324 2.54 -10.14 39.94
CA VAL A 324 3.65 -9.56 40.70
C VAL A 324 3.34 -8.15 41.23
N TYR A 325 2.06 -7.77 41.27
CA TYR A 325 1.62 -6.40 41.56
C TYR A 325 2.16 -5.87 42.89
N GLU A 326 2.13 -6.66 43.96
CA GLU A 326 2.64 -6.25 45.27
C GLU A 326 4.14 -5.94 45.24
N LYS A 327 4.93 -6.70 44.45
CA LYS A 327 6.35 -6.43 44.26
C LYS A 327 6.56 -5.14 43.47
N ILE A 328 5.79 -4.91 42.42
CA ILE A 328 5.81 -3.67 41.64
C ILE A 328 5.46 -2.48 42.55
N LYS A 329 4.33 -2.55 43.25
CA LYS A 329 3.82 -1.49 44.11
C LYS A 329 4.80 -1.15 45.24
N SER A 330 5.57 -2.11 45.75
CA SER A 330 6.61 -1.86 46.75
C SER A 330 7.75 -0.95 46.29
N LEU A 331 7.90 -0.74 44.96
CA LEU A 331 8.91 0.15 44.37
C LEU A 331 8.50 1.63 44.35
N THR A 332 7.26 1.93 44.73
CA THR A 332 6.72 3.28 44.76
C THR A 332 5.93 3.51 46.05
N ASN A 333 5.69 4.77 46.38
CA ASN A 333 4.93 5.21 47.54
C ASN A 333 4.16 6.49 47.17
N GLU A 334 3.37 7.03 48.09
CA GLU A 334 2.54 8.21 47.81
C GLU A 334 3.34 9.43 47.30
N THR A 335 4.60 9.58 47.73
CA THR A 335 5.46 10.70 47.31
C THR A 335 6.19 10.44 45.98
N THR A 336 6.28 9.19 45.53
CA THR A 336 6.93 8.79 44.27
C THR A 336 5.95 8.28 43.20
N PHE A 337 4.65 8.23 43.53
CA PHE A 337 3.58 7.85 42.62
C PHE A 337 3.58 8.74 41.37
N TYR A 338 3.61 8.10 40.20
CA TYR A 338 3.66 8.78 38.92
C TYR A 338 2.53 8.34 38.01
N LYS A 339 1.75 9.32 37.56
CA LYS A 339 0.73 9.13 36.52
C LYS A 339 1.28 9.63 35.19
N LYS A 340 1.52 8.72 34.25
CA LYS A 340 1.97 9.10 32.90
C LYS A 340 0.86 9.88 32.18
N PRO A 341 1.13 11.12 31.72
CA PRO A 341 0.14 11.90 31.02
C PRO A 341 -0.13 11.32 29.62
N LYS A 342 -1.34 11.52 29.11
CA LYS A 342 -1.69 11.21 27.72
C LYS A 342 -0.93 12.17 26.80
N LEU A 343 -0.20 11.64 25.81
CA LEU A 343 0.47 12.47 24.80
C LEU A 343 -0.56 13.21 23.96
N LYS A 344 -0.40 14.54 23.84
CA LYS A 344 -1.19 15.39 22.95
C LYS A 344 -0.40 15.69 21.68
N ILE A 345 -0.97 15.38 20.52
CA ILE A 345 -0.36 15.64 19.21
C ILE A 345 -1.10 16.81 18.58
N ASN A 346 -0.41 17.93 18.39
CA ASN A 346 -1.05 19.21 18.03
C ASN A 346 -1.03 19.53 16.52
N SER A 347 -0.14 18.91 15.73
CA SER A 347 -0.09 19.14 14.28
C SER A 347 0.27 17.88 13.49
N ASP A 348 -0.31 17.77 12.30
CA ASP A 348 0.01 16.79 11.26
C ASP A 348 0.78 17.42 10.07
N THR A 349 1.05 18.73 10.14
CA THR A 349 1.69 19.48 9.05
C THR A 349 3.21 19.44 9.14
N LEU A 350 3.86 19.39 7.98
CA LEU A 350 5.30 19.46 7.76
C LEU A 350 5.58 20.54 6.73
N HIS A 351 6.56 21.41 6.99
CA HIS A 351 7.02 22.41 6.03
C HIS A 351 8.33 21.92 5.41
N ILE A 352 8.27 21.37 4.20
CA ILE A 352 9.43 20.74 3.58
C ILE A 352 10.27 21.82 2.87
N ASN A 353 11.44 22.18 3.41
CA ASN A 353 12.33 23.16 2.79
C ASN A 353 13.05 22.54 1.59
N LYS A 354 13.84 21.48 1.83
CA LYS A 354 14.59 20.74 0.80
C LYS A 354 14.26 19.26 0.83
N ILE A 355 14.51 18.62 -0.31
CA ILE A 355 14.43 17.16 -0.48
C ILE A 355 15.80 16.73 -0.98
N ASN A 356 16.54 16.00 -0.16
CA ASN A 356 17.87 15.50 -0.45
C ASN A 356 17.83 13.99 -0.67
N SER A 357 18.75 13.49 -1.48
CA SER A 357 19.03 12.07 -1.61
C SER A 357 20.49 11.86 -1.93
N ASP A 358 20.99 10.68 -1.58
CA ASP A 358 22.30 10.23 -2.05
C ASP A 358 22.34 10.18 -3.59
N PRO A 359 23.52 10.34 -4.21
CA PRO A 359 23.70 10.11 -5.64
C PRO A 359 23.32 8.67 -6.01
N LEU A 360 22.56 8.51 -7.09
CA LEU A 360 22.14 7.23 -7.63
C LEU A 360 22.67 7.08 -9.06
N ASP A 361 23.05 5.87 -9.44
CA ASP A 361 23.66 5.59 -10.74
C ASP A 361 22.65 5.69 -11.90
N ASN A 362 21.41 5.29 -11.65
CA ASN A 362 20.38 5.14 -12.68
C ASN A 362 19.21 6.10 -12.56
N TYR A 363 19.02 6.76 -11.41
CA TYR A 363 17.87 7.64 -11.17
C TYR A 363 18.29 9.06 -10.79
N THR A 364 17.67 10.06 -11.44
CA THR A 364 17.95 11.47 -11.15
C THR A 364 17.16 11.98 -9.94
N ARG A 365 17.59 13.11 -9.38
CA ARG A 365 16.84 13.81 -8.31
C ARG A 365 15.45 14.23 -8.78
N GLU A 366 15.31 14.60 -10.05
CA GLU A 366 14.04 14.97 -10.67
C GLU A 366 13.09 13.78 -10.75
N TYR A 367 13.59 12.58 -11.04
CA TYR A 367 12.79 11.35 -11.01
C TYR A 367 12.22 11.12 -9.60
N ILE A 368 13.05 11.20 -8.56
CA ILE A 368 12.62 11.03 -7.16
C ILE A 368 11.54 12.05 -6.81
N ARG A 369 11.81 13.34 -7.05
CA ARG A 369 10.87 14.44 -6.79
C ARG A 369 9.55 14.26 -7.57
N GLY A 370 9.62 13.78 -8.80
CA GLY A 370 8.46 13.47 -9.62
C GLY A 370 7.55 12.40 -9.00
N LYS A 371 8.16 11.35 -8.42
CA LYS A 371 7.43 10.25 -7.77
C LYS A 371 6.85 10.65 -6.40
N LEU A 372 7.49 11.54 -5.65
CA LEU A 372 6.96 12.04 -4.37
C LEU A 372 5.64 12.81 -4.52
N ARG A 373 5.40 13.44 -5.68
CA ARG A 373 4.21 14.27 -5.98
C ARG A 373 4.03 15.53 -5.13
N PHE A 374 5.03 15.93 -4.34
CA PHE A 374 5.14 17.24 -3.70
C PHE A 374 6.52 17.87 -3.97
N LYS A 375 6.62 19.19 -3.81
CA LYS A 375 7.81 19.98 -4.18
C LYS A 375 8.52 20.52 -2.93
N PRO A 376 9.84 20.81 -3.00
CA PRO A 376 10.51 21.64 -2.00
C PRO A 376 9.76 22.98 -1.81
N GLY A 377 9.75 23.49 -0.58
CA GLY A 377 9.01 24.67 -0.15
C GLY A 377 7.51 24.44 0.14
N SER A 378 6.99 23.21 -0.02
CA SER A 378 5.56 22.93 0.21
C SER A 378 5.25 22.55 1.65
N THR A 379 4.07 22.96 2.11
CA THR A 379 3.45 22.43 3.33
C THR A 379 2.68 21.16 2.98
N ILE A 380 3.01 20.04 3.65
CA ILE A 380 2.39 18.74 3.44
C ILE A 380 1.90 18.16 4.77
N THR A 381 1.13 17.09 4.72
CA THR A 381 0.80 16.28 5.90
C THR A 381 1.66 15.02 5.98
N TYR A 382 1.69 14.33 7.13
CA TYR A 382 2.30 12.98 7.20
C TYR A 382 1.59 11.99 6.26
N LYS A 383 0.30 12.19 5.98
CA LYS A 383 -0.44 11.39 4.99
C LYS A 383 0.14 11.60 3.58
N ASP A 384 0.47 12.83 3.23
CA ASP A 384 1.09 13.14 1.93
C ASP A 384 2.53 12.60 1.86
N LEU A 385 3.30 12.71 2.95
CA LEU A 385 4.63 12.12 3.05
C LEU A 385 4.57 10.60 2.83
N LYS A 386 3.68 9.91 3.55
CA LYS A 386 3.41 8.46 3.39
C LYS A 386 3.01 8.13 1.95
N ALA A 387 2.12 8.92 1.34
CA ALA A 387 1.72 8.71 -0.05
C ALA A 387 2.91 8.87 -1.01
N GLY A 388 3.76 9.87 -0.82
CA GLY A 388 4.98 10.08 -1.60
C GLY A 388 5.98 8.92 -1.47
N MET A 389 6.20 8.42 -0.25
CA MET A 389 7.05 7.24 -0.03
C MET A 389 6.46 5.98 -0.67
N ASN A 390 5.16 5.76 -0.52
CA ASN A 390 4.47 4.64 -1.17
C ASN A 390 4.56 4.73 -2.70
N ASN A 391 4.54 5.94 -3.28
CA ASN A 391 4.73 6.11 -4.73
C ASN A 391 6.15 5.74 -5.18
N LEU A 392 7.17 6.01 -4.35
CA LEU A 392 8.55 5.58 -4.62
C LEU A 392 8.68 4.07 -4.51
N ASP A 393 8.17 3.47 -3.43
CA ASP A 393 8.23 2.02 -3.23
C ASP A 393 7.45 1.25 -4.31
N ALA A 394 6.29 1.79 -4.73
CA ALA A 394 5.48 1.26 -5.83
C ALA A 394 6.26 1.11 -7.16
N THR A 395 7.35 1.85 -7.36
CA THR A 395 8.17 1.72 -8.57
C THR A 395 8.93 0.40 -8.62
N GLN A 396 9.16 -0.23 -7.46
CA GLN A 396 10.03 -1.40 -7.31
C GLN A 396 11.45 -1.18 -7.87
N ASN A 397 11.89 0.08 -7.93
CA ASN A 397 13.22 0.46 -8.41
C ASN A 397 14.25 0.52 -7.28
N PHE A 398 13.78 0.48 -6.03
CA PHE A 398 14.59 0.52 -4.82
C PHE A 398 14.34 -0.74 -3.99
N SER A 399 15.41 -1.37 -3.51
CA SER A 399 15.37 -2.51 -2.60
C SER A 399 15.17 -2.07 -1.14
N ALA A 400 15.67 -0.87 -0.80
CA ALA A 400 15.46 -0.24 0.50
C ALA A 400 15.18 1.26 0.33
N ILE A 401 14.25 1.76 1.13
CA ILE A 401 13.88 3.18 1.22
C ILE A 401 13.82 3.54 2.70
N SER A 402 14.58 4.53 3.11
CA SER A 402 14.44 5.14 4.43
C SER A 402 14.57 6.66 4.32
N TYR A 403 14.10 7.36 5.34
CA TYR A 403 14.15 8.83 5.34
C TYR A 403 14.26 9.42 6.74
N CYS A 404 14.84 10.62 6.82
CA CYS A 404 14.92 11.41 8.03
C CYS A 404 14.44 12.84 7.77
N LEU A 405 13.77 13.44 8.76
CA LEU A 405 13.40 14.85 8.74
C LEU A 405 14.38 15.62 9.62
N GLN A 406 15.26 16.42 9.04
CA GLN A 406 16.19 17.27 9.76
C GLN A 406 15.60 18.66 9.99
N PRO A 407 15.76 19.25 11.18
CA PRO A 407 15.30 20.61 11.43
C PRO A 407 16.10 21.63 10.60
N ASP A 408 15.39 22.60 10.03
CA ASP A 408 15.95 23.77 9.33
C ASP A 408 15.12 25.01 9.72
N GLY A 409 15.45 25.59 10.89
CA GLY A 409 14.60 26.58 11.54
C GLY A 409 13.24 25.97 11.92
N ASP A 410 12.15 26.61 11.48
CA ASP A 410 10.77 26.11 11.65
C ASP A 410 10.34 25.13 10.54
N GLN A 411 11.25 24.77 9.64
CA GLN A 411 11.01 23.86 8.52
C GLN A 411 11.77 22.54 8.69
N ASP A 412 11.47 21.58 7.82
CA ASP A 412 12.07 20.26 7.78
C ASP A 412 12.79 20.04 6.43
N ASN A 413 14.04 19.58 6.45
CA ASN A 413 14.71 19.01 5.29
C ASN A 413 14.44 17.50 5.26
N LEU A 414 13.90 17.00 4.15
CA LEU A 414 13.65 15.57 3.94
C LEU A 414 14.87 14.92 3.29
N ASP A 415 15.62 14.16 4.08
CA ASP A 415 16.78 13.40 3.61
C ASP A 415 16.35 11.95 3.33
N LEU A 416 16.46 11.54 2.07
CA LEU A 416 16.14 10.20 1.60
C LEU A 416 17.41 9.36 1.44
N VAL A 417 17.40 8.15 1.98
CA VAL A 417 18.42 7.13 1.75
C VAL A 417 17.77 6.03 0.92
N LEU A 418 18.25 5.87 -0.32
CA LEU A 418 17.65 5.00 -1.33
C LEU A 418 18.71 4.01 -1.83
N THR A 419 18.40 2.72 -1.76
CA THR A 419 19.25 1.67 -2.34
C THR A 419 18.61 1.17 -3.62
N GLU A 420 19.30 1.30 -4.75
CA GLU A 420 18.78 0.80 -6.03
C GLU A 420 18.58 -0.72 -5.99
N ASN A 421 17.48 -1.19 -6.58
CA ASN A 421 17.23 -2.61 -6.68
C ASN A 421 18.15 -3.23 -7.76
N PRO A 422 19.04 -4.18 -7.40
CA PRO A 422 19.93 -4.81 -8.37
C PRO A 422 19.18 -5.77 -9.32
N THR A 423 17.99 -6.25 -8.93
CA THR A 423 17.19 -7.15 -9.73
C THR A 423 16.42 -6.39 -10.81
N GLN A 424 16.81 -6.63 -12.06
CA GLN A 424 16.19 -6.00 -13.23
C GLN A 424 15.23 -6.92 -13.98
N THR A 425 15.36 -8.24 -13.83
CA THR A 425 14.52 -9.22 -14.52
C THR A 425 13.67 -10.02 -13.54
N TYR A 426 12.42 -10.26 -13.92
CA TYR A 426 11.44 -10.96 -13.12
C TYR A 426 10.73 -12.01 -13.98
N LEU A 427 10.60 -13.20 -13.43
CA LEU A 427 9.69 -14.24 -13.94
C LEU A 427 8.40 -14.16 -13.13
N LYS A 428 7.26 -14.03 -13.79
CA LYS A 428 5.95 -13.95 -13.11
C LYS A 428 4.98 -14.97 -13.65
N LEU A 429 4.07 -15.41 -12.79
CA LEU A 429 3.14 -16.49 -13.08
C LEU A 429 1.71 -16.09 -12.75
N GLY A 430 0.76 -16.44 -13.61
CA GLY A 430 -0.67 -16.26 -13.39
C GLY A 430 -1.44 -17.49 -13.85
N LEU A 431 -2.66 -17.66 -13.33
CA LEU A 431 -3.59 -18.71 -13.74
C LEU A 431 -4.93 -18.08 -14.06
N HIS A 432 -5.63 -18.62 -15.06
CA HIS A 432 -6.98 -18.22 -15.39
C HIS A 432 -7.83 -19.39 -15.90
N TYR A 433 -9.12 -19.32 -15.63
CA TYR A 433 -10.14 -20.09 -16.32
C TYR A 433 -11.39 -19.24 -16.48
N ASP A 434 -11.94 -19.25 -17.69
CA ASP A 434 -13.25 -18.66 -18.00
C ASP A 434 -14.00 -19.46 -19.08
N GLY A 435 -15.27 -19.10 -19.31
CA GLY A 435 -16.13 -19.80 -20.25
C GLY A 435 -15.79 -19.59 -21.74
N LEU A 436 -15.08 -18.51 -22.09
CA LEU A 436 -14.67 -18.10 -23.43
C LEU A 436 -13.26 -18.62 -23.77
N TYR A 437 -12.22 -18.21 -23.04
CA TYR A 437 -10.84 -18.60 -23.35
C TYR A 437 -10.40 -19.92 -22.70
N LYS A 438 -11.20 -20.46 -21.77
CA LYS A 438 -10.94 -21.73 -21.05
C LYS A 438 -9.70 -21.65 -20.16
N SER A 439 -9.03 -22.78 -19.92
CA SER A 439 -7.94 -22.88 -18.96
C SER A 439 -6.66 -22.29 -19.53
N ALA A 440 -5.98 -21.46 -18.75
CA ALA A 440 -4.73 -20.84 -19.17
C ALA A 440 -3.74 -20.62 -18.01
N ILE A 441 -2.45 -20.79 -18.34
CA ILE A 441 -1.30 -20.44 -17.52
C ILE A 441 -0.60 -19.26 -18.19
N LEU A 442 -0.38 -18.19 -17.43
CA LEU A 442 0.38 -17.03 -17.84
C LEU A 442 1.82 -17.14 -17.34
N LEU A 443 2.77 -17.11 -18.27
CA LEU A 443 4.20 -16.98 -18.01
C LEU A 443 4.65 -15.61 -18.48
N ASN A 444 5.19 -14.80 -17.57
CA ASN A 444 5.67 -13.47 -17.88
C ASN A 444 7.18 -13.35 -17.67
N LEU A 445 7.86 -12.76 -18.66
CA LEU A 445 9.23 -12.27 -18.51
C LEU A 445 9.22 -10.75 -18.56
N THR A 446 9.52 -10.11 -17.43
CA THR A 446 9.69 -8.66 -17.36
C THR A 446 11.17 -8.32 -17.18
N HIS A 447 11.70 -7.43 -17.99
CA HIS A 447 13.05 -6.89 -17.87
C HIS A 447 13.00 -5.35 -17.83
N LYS A 448 13.55 -4.75 -16.79
CA LYS A 448 13.74 -3.30 -16.67
C LYS A 448 15.08 -2.91 -17.28
N LYS A 449 15.18 -1.71 -17.83
CA LYS A 449 16.44 -1.16 -18.38
C LYS A 449 16.99 -1.94 -19.58
N THR A 450 16.10 -2.34 -20.50
CA THR A 450 16.43 -3.11 -21.70
C THR A 450 17.29 -2.30 -22.67
N PHE A 451 16.89 -1.06 -22.96
CA PHE A 451 17.56 -0.14 -23.89
C PHE A 451 17.82 1.23 -23.27
N LEU A 452 16.93 1.71 -22.39
CA LEU A 452 17.01 3.01 -21.72
C LEU A 452 16.98 2.86 -20.19
N LYS A 453 17.47 3.85 -19.44
CA LYS A 453 17.53 3.78 -17.96
C LYS A 453 16.16 3.65 -17.26
N ASN A 454 15.07 3.95 -17.96
CA ASN A 454 13.71 4.03 -17.43
C ASN A 454 12.67 3.28 -18.27
N ASP A 455 13.10 2.30 -19.06
CA ASP A 455 12.20 1.43 -19.80
C ASP A 455 11.87 0.13 -19.05
N VAL A 456 10.79 -0.50 -19.50
CA VAL A 456 10.33 -1.81 -19.05
C VAL A 456 9.84 -2.57 -20.28
N THR A 457 10.41 -3.75 -20.49
CA THR A 457 9.95 -4.75 -21.45
C THR A 457 9.25 -5.87 -20.70
N SER A 458 8.07 -6.29 -21.16
CA SER A 458 7.25 -7.32 -20.53
C SER A 458 6.66 -8.20 -21.61
N LEU A 459 6.93 -9.49 -21.56
CA LEU A 459 6.36 -10.49 -22.46
C LEU A 459 5.49 -11.46 -21.68
N ASP A 460 4.19 -11.41 -21.94
CA ASP A 460 3.20 -12.37 -21.45
C ASP A 460 3.02 -13.48 -22.49
N ILE A 461 3.30 -14.72 -22.11
CA ILE A 461 2.99 -15.94 -22.89
C ILE A 461 1.88 -16.67 -22.16
N ILE A 462 0.73 -16.83 -22.82
CA ILE A 462 -0.46 -17.45 -22.25
C ILE A 462 -0.67 -18.81 -22.92
N LEU A 463 -0.40 -19.87 -22.16
CA LEU A 463 -0.47 -21.26 -22.60
C LEU A 463 -1.76 -21.89 -22.07
N GLY A 464 -2.53 -22.54 -22.94
CA GLY A 464 -3.83 -23.10 -22.58
C GLY A 464 -4.57 -23.62 -23.80
N ASP A 465 -5.88 -23.78 -23.68
CA ASP A 465 -6.75 -24.18 -24.80
C ASP A 465 -6.65 -23.20 -25.98
N ASN A 466 -6.43 -21.92 -25.68
CA ASN A 466 -6.23 -20.85 -26.65
C ASN A 466 -4.91 -20.13 -26.38
N PHE A 467 -3.91 -20.39 -27.23
CA PHE A 467 -2.60 -19.72 -27.14
C PHE A 467 -2.74 -18.22 -27.38
N ARG A 468 -2.16 -17.38 -26.50
CA ARG A 468 -2.19 -15.92 -26.61
C ARG A 468 -0.85 -15.33 -26.17
N TYR A 469 -0.55 -14.09 -26.58
CA TYR A 469 0.59 -13.35 -26.04
C TYR A 469 0.33 -11.84 -25.94
N ASP A 470 1.05 -11.16 -25.05
CA ASP A 470 1.05 -9.69 -24.92
C ASP A 470 2.48 -9.19 -24.65
N LEU A 471 3.14 -8.69 -25.70
CA LEU A 471 4.45 -8.04 -25.61
C LEU A 471 4.24 -6.53 -25.41
N ASN A 472 4.83 -5.97 -24.36
CA ASN A 472 4.78 -4.55 -24.04
C ASN A 472 6.20 -4.03 -23.81
N TYR A 473 6.61 -3.02 -24.57
CA TYR A 473 7.77 -2.19 -24.32
C TYR A 473 7.31 -0.78 -23.98
N TYR A 474 7.77 -0.23 -22.86
CA TYR A 474 7.31 1.06 -22.37
C TYR A 474 8.44 1.85 -21.70
N VAL A 475 8.56 3.14 -22.01
CA VAL A 475 9.51 4.06 -21.40
C VAL A 475 8.77 5.00 -20.46
N GLU A 476 9.07 4.96 -19.15
CA GLU A 476 8.37 5.77 -18.15
C GLU A 476 9.11 7.10 -17.89
N ASN A 477 8.58 8.20 -18.42
CA ASN A 477 9.15 9.54 -18.25
C ASN A 477 8.41 10.39 -17.17
N GLY A 478 7.59 9.77 -16.33
CA GLY A 478 6.87 10.45 -15.24
C GLY A 478 5.85 11.47 -15.77
N PHE A 479 6.05 12.76 -15.47
CA PHE A 479 5.22 13.86 -15.97
C PHE A 479 5.48 14.21 -17.44
N ASN A 480 6.64 13.81 -17.97
CA ASN A 480 6.97 14.01 -19.37
C ASN A 480 6.30 12.93 -20.24
N ILE A 481 6.25 13.17 -21.54
CA ILE A 481 5.68 12.24 -22.51
C ILE A 481 6.44 10.91 -22.43
N SER A 482 5.70 9.86 -22.12
CA SER A 482 6.12 8.48 -22.15
C SER A 482 5.69 7.86 -23.48
N PHE A 483 6.39 6.83 -23.95
CA PHE A 483 6.06 6.17 -25.21
C PHE A 483 6.28 4.67 -25.09
N GLY A 484 5.66 3.91 -25.98
CA GLY A 484 5.77 2.47 -25.96
C GLY A 484 5.31 1.81 -27.25
N PHE A 485 5.59 0.50 -27.30
CA PHE A 485 5.17 -0.40 -28.34
C PHE A 485 4.49 -1.61 -27.70
N ARG A 486 3.37 -2.04 -28.26
CA ARG A 486 2.64 -3.22 -27.81
C ARG A 486 2.31 -4.13 -28.99
N SER A 487 2.47 -5.42 -28.81
CA SER A 487 2.02 -6.46 -29.74
C SER A 487 1.21 -7.49 -28.98
N ARG A 488 -0.03 -7.74 -29.37
CA ARG A 488 -0.95 -8.65 -28.69
C ARG A 488 -1.62 -9.58 -29.68
N LEU A 489 -1.59 -10.89 -29.40
CA LEU A 489 -2.35 -11.91 -30.10
C LEU A 489 -3.45 -12.45 -29.20
N ASN A 490 -4.70 -12.38 -29.65
CA ASN A 490 -5.82 -13.08 -29.05
C ASN A 490 -6.45 -14.03 -30.07
N GLN A 491 -6.87 -15.19 -29.60
CA GLN A 491 -7.65 -16.13 -30.40
C GLN A 491 -8.58 -16.94 -29.49
N PHE A 492 -9.70 -17.39 -30.06
CA PHE A 492 -10.59 -18.34 -29.42
C PHE A 492 -11.43 -19.10 -30.46
N ASN A 493 -11.88 -20.30 -30.10
CA ASN A 493 -12.91 -21.05 -30.82
C ASN A 493 -14.18 -21.16 -29.96
N ARG A 494 -15.34 -20.75 -30.51
CA ARG A 494 -16.62 -20.85 -29.78
C ARG A 494 -17.84 -20.92 -30.69
N ASN A 495 -18.86 -21.66 -30.25
CA ASN A 495 -20.21 -21.57 -30.82
C ASN A 495 -20.93 -20.29 -30.35
N VAL A 496 -21.32 -19.42 -31.28
CA VAL A 496 -22.03 -18.16 -31.05
C VAL A 496 -23.46 -18.23 -31.60
N THR A 497 -24.39 -17.52 -30.98
CA THR A 497 -25.80 -17.42 -31.41
C THR A 497 -26.02 -16.37 -32.52
N ASN A 498 -27.22 -16.34 -33.11
CA ASN A 498 -27.59 -15.58 -34.32
C ASN A 498 -27.20 -14.09 -34.40
N SER A 499 -26.86 -13.39 -33.32
CA SER A 499 -26.45 -11.97 -33.42
C SER A 499 -25.05 -11.78 -34.03
N PHE A 500 -24.21 -12.81 -34.02
CA PHE A 500 -22.98 -12.83 -34.84
C PHE A 500 -23.28 -13.33 -36.27
N SER A 501 -24.45 -13.95 -36.50
CA SER A 501 -24.87 -14.46 -37.82
C SER A 501 -25.55 -13.40 -38.68
N SER A 502 -26.03 -12.29 -38.12
CA SER A 502 -26.46 -11.13 -38.90
C SER A 502 -25.30 -10.46 -39.65
N LEU A 503 -24.06 -10.83 -39.32
CA LEU A 503 -22.82 -10.47 -40.03
C LEU A 503 -22.55 -11.37 -41.25
N LEU A 504 -23.38 -12.39 -41.47
CA LEU A 504 -23.26 -13.36 -42.55
C LEU A 504 -24.40 -13.13 -43.55
N THR A 505 -24.06 -13.07 -44.83
CA THR A 505 -24.99 -12.84 -45.96
C THR A 505 -26.03 -13.94 -46.15
N GLU A 506 -25.83 -15.12 -45.53
CA GLU A 506 -26.75 -16.24 -45.59
C GLU A 506 -27.10 -16.72 -44.18
N ASN A 507 -28.41 -16.80 -43.88
CA ASN A 507 -28.93 -17.37 -42.64
C ASN A 507 -28.58 -18.88 -42.59
N PRO A 508 -27.68 -19.32 -41.70
CA PRO A 508 -27.40 -20.74 -41.58
C PRO A 508 -28.63 -21.46 -41.03
N THR A 509 -28.83 -22.69 -41.50
CA THR A 509 -29.84 -23.63 -41.00
C THR A 509 -29.44 -24.14 -39.61
N GLY A 510 -29.60 -23.29 -38.60
CA GLY A 510 -29.33 -23.59 -37.19
C GLY A 510 -29.07 -22.33 -36.36
N ASN A 511 -29.45 -22.34 -35.08
CA ASN A 511 -29.35 -21.17 -34.19
C ASN A 511 -27.93 -20.92 -33.61
N LEU A 512 -26.91 -21.68 -34.04
CA LEU A 512 -25.55 -21.65 -33.51
C LEU A 512 -24.52 -21.85 -34.63
N ILE A 513 -23.48 -21.03 -34.63
CA ILE A 513 -22.36 -21.09 -35.58
C ILE A 513 -21.05 -21.20 -34.80
N ASN A 514 -20.17 -22.13 -35.15
CA ASN A 514 -18.82 -22.18 -34.58
C ASN A 514 -17.96 -21.09 -35.22
N VAL A 515 -17.29 -20.28 -34.42
CA VAL A 515 -16.41 -19.19 -34.86
C VAL A 515 -15.01 -19.41 -34.30
N ASP A 516 -14.05 -19.45 -35.22
CA ASP A 516 -12.63 -19.27 -34.95
C ASP A 516 -12.29 -17.78 -35.12
N PHE A 517 -11.85 -17.16 -34.03
CA PHE A 517 -11.48 -15.76 -33.99
C PHE A 517 -9.98 -15.62 -33.76
N LEU A 518 -9.31 -14.78 -34.54
CA LEU A 518 -7.90 -14.42 -34.36
C LEU A 518 -7.71 -12.92 -34.59
N ASP A 519 -7.11 -12.24 -33.61
CA ASP A 519 -6.78 -10.82 -33.61
C ASP A 519 -5.32 -10.63 -33.21
N LEU A 520 -4.52 -10.12 -34.15
CA LEU A 520 -3.15 -9.68 -33.91
C LEU A 520 -3.09 -8.15 -34.00
N THR A 521 -2.85 -7.51 -32.87
CA THR A 521 -2.81 -6.04 -32.74
C THR A 521 -1.40 -5.57 -32.43
N ASN A 522 -0.89 -4.60 -33.20
CA ASN A 522 0.38 -3.92 -32.96
C ASN A 522 0.13 -2.42 -32.79
N GLN A 523 0.64 -1.83 -31.72
CA GLN A 523 0.41 -0.43 -31.36
C GLN A 523 1.72 0.27 -31.07
N ALA A 524 1.88 1.48 -31.59
CA ALA A 524 2.89 2.44 -31.15
C ALA A 524 2.17 3.63 -30.53
N TYR A 525 2.52 4.00 -29.30
CA TYR A 525 1.74 4.98 -28.53
C TYR A 525 2.61 5.94 -27.73
N PHE A 526 2.02 7.10 -27.44
CA PHE A 526 2.53 8.12 -26.54
C PHE A 526 1.50 8.38 -25.45
N GLN A 527 1.95 8.62 -24.23
CA GLN A 527 1.07 8.89 -23.09
C GLN A 527 1.71 9.79 -22.05
N THR A 528 0.89 10.47 -21.24
CA THR A 528 1.33 11.28 -20.11
C THR A 528 0.33 11.20 -18.95
N ILE A 529 0.78 11.54 -17.75
CA ILE A 529 -0.07 11.63 -16.56
C ILE A 529 -0.49 13.10 -16.36
N PHE A 530 -1.71 13.42 -16.80
CA PHE A 530 -2.34 14.73 -16.65
C PHE A 530 -2.89 14.93 -15.22
N VAL A 531 -2.58 16.09 -14.62
CA VAL A 531 -3.00 16.48 -13.24
C VAL A 531 -2.69 15.40 -12.19
N GLN A 532 -1.60 14.64 -12.40
CA GLN A 532 -1.12 13.56 -11.53
C GLN A 532 -2.13 12.41 -11.26
N LYS A 533 -3.22 12.34 -12.04
CA LYS A 533 -4.34 11.42 -11.79
C LYS A 533 -4.90 10.77 -13.05
N PHE A 534 -4.89 11.48 -14.17
CA PHE A 534 -5.45 11.02 -15.44
C PHE A 534 -4.32 10.53 -16.34
N LEU A 535 -4.45 9.32 -16.88
CA LEU A 535 -3.59 8.85 -17.95
C LEU A 535 -4.23 9.20 -19.28
N MET A 536 -3.55 10.01 -20.07
CA MET A 536 -3.98 10.40 -21.40
C MET A 536 -2.95 9.94 -22.42
N GLY A 537 -3.39 9.39 -23.54
CA GLY A 537 -2.48 8.95 -24.58
C GLY A 537 -3.17 8.74 -25.92
N GLY A 538 -2.36 8.42 -26.92
CA GLY A 538 -2.82 8.11 -28.25
C GLY A 538 -1.69 7.57 -29.11
N GLY A 539 -2.04 7.02 -30.26
CA GLY A 539 -1.09 6.31 -31.10
C GLY A 539 -1.66 5.78 -32.39
N PHE A 540 -0.86 4.92 -33.01
CA PHE A 540 -1.18 4.21 -34.24
C PHE A 540 -1.34 2.73 -33.94
N GLU A 541 -2.29 2.10 -34.60
CA GLU A 541 -2.56 0.68 -34.50
C GLU A 541 -2.60 0.04 -35.88
N TYR A 542 -1.93 -1.10 -36.00
CA TYR A 542 -2.06 -2.04 -37.10
C TYR A 542 -2.64 -3.35 -36.55
N LYS A 543 -3.79 -3.77 -37.08
CA LYS A 543 -4.51 -4.96 -36.64
C LYS A 543 -4.72 -5.92 -37.80
N TYR A 544 -4.39 -7.19 -37.60
CA TYR A 544 -4.80 -8.28 -38.47
C TYR A 544 -5.94 -9.05 -37.80
N LEU A 545 -7.10 -9.11 -38.45
CA LEU A 545 -8.29 -9.79 -37.97
C LEU A 545 -8.61 -10.93 -38.94
N LYS A 546 -8.76 -12.14 -38.40
CA LYS A 546 -9.25 -13.29 -39.12
C LYS A 546 -10.40 -13.94 -38.35
N ILE A 547 -11.53 -14.10 -39.01
CA ILE A 547 -12.70 -14.78 -38.49
C ILE A 547 -13.10 -15.85 -39.51
N ASN A 548 -13.19 -17.09 -39.07
CA ASN A 548 -13.66 -18.20 -39.91
C ASN A 548 -14.70 -19.03 -39.15
N SER A 549 -15.59 -19.68 -39.88
CA SER A 549 -16.58 -20.59 -39.31
C SER A 549 -16.54 -21.94 -40.02
N PRO A 550 -16.03 -23.00 -39.35
CA PRO A 550 -15.97 -24.33 -39.94
C PRO A 550 -17.35 -24.99 -40.12
N THR A 551 -18.41 -24.39 -39.56
CA THR A 551 -19.80 -24.88 -39.66
C THR A 551 -20.61 -24.23 -40.77
N LEU A 552 -20.04 -23.27 -41.53
CA LEU A 552 -20.68 -22.70 -42.71
C LEU A 552 -20.75 -23.76 -43.83
N SER A 553 -21.90 -23.84 -44.51
CA SER A 553 -22.18 -24.87 -45.52
C SER A 553 -21.52 -24.63 -46.89
N ASN A 554 -20.92 -23.44 -47.11
CA ASN A 554 -20.26 -23.07 -48.36
C ASN A 554 -18.78 -23.49 -48.41
N THR A 555 -18.23 -23.55 -49.63
CA THR A 555 -16.83 -23.94 -49.89
C THR A 555 -15.78 -22.96 -49.36
N ASP A 556 -16.17 -21.73 -49.01
CA ASP A 556 -15.32 -20.75 -48.32
C ASP A 556 -15.86 -20.50 -46.91
N ASN A 557 -15.04 -20.81 -45.92
CA ASN A 557 -15.38 -20.73 -44.50
C ASN A 557 -14.82 -19.47 -43.83
N ILE A 558 -14.23 -18.56 -44.60
CA ILE A 558 -13.64 -17.31 -44.11
C ILE A 558 -14.70 -16.20 -44.14
N ILE A 559 -14.94 -15.60 -42.98
CA ILE A 559 -15.91 -14.51 -42.79
C ILE A 559 -15.21 -13.14 -42.91
N GLU A 560 -14.02 -13.02 -42.30
CA GLU A 560 -13.20 -11.82 -42.33
C GLU A 560 -11.73 -12.21 -42.35
N LYS A 561 -10.92 -11.48 -43.12
CA LYS A 561 -9.47 -11.68 -43.22
C LYS A 561 -8.80 -10.39 -43.70
N SER A 562 -8.85 -9.36 -42.86
CA SER A 562 -8.35 -8.03 -43.21
C SER A 562 -7.28 -7.53 -42.26
N ASN A 563 -6.44 -6.65 -42.81
CA ASN A 563 -5.54 -5.80 -42.05
C ASN A 563 -6.17 -4.42 -41.95
N TYR A 564 -6.16 -3.82 -40.76
CA TYR A 564 -6.69 -2.49 -40.51
C TYR A 564 -5.59 -1.59 -39.97
N PHE A 565 -5.56 -0.35 -40.45
CA PHE A 565 -4.74 0.71 -39.90
C PHE A 565 -5.64 1.74 -39.23
N SER A 566 -5.35 2.08 -37.98
CA SER A 566 -6.13 3.04 -37.21
C SER A 566 -5.28 3.96 -36.36
N VAL A 567 -5.86 5.08 -35.97
CA VAL A 567 -5.35 5.96 -34.92
C VAL A 567 -6.27 5.88 -33.72
N PHE A 568 -5.71 5.96 -32.52
CA PHE A 568 -6.49 5.88 -31.29
C PHE A 568 -6.05 6.90 -30.25
N GLY A 569 -6.97 7.23 -29.35
CA GLY A 569 -6.76 8.09 -28.21
C GLY A 569 -7.53 7.58 -27.00
N TYR A 570 -7.00 7.80 -25.81
CA TYR A 570 -7.64 7.37 -24.57
C TYR A 570 -7.39 8.34 -23.42
N LEU A 571 -8.34 8.37 -22.48
CA LEU A 571 -8.26 9.08 -21.22
C LEU A 571 -8.76 8.16 -20.10
N LYS A 572 -7.94 7.93 -19.09
CA LYS A 572 -8.23 6.99 -18.00
C LYS A 572 -7.99 7.62 -16.64
N TYR A 573 -8.90 7.38 -15.72
CA TYR A 573 -8.78 7.70 -14.31
C TYR A 573 -9.23 6.49 -13.51
N ASP A 574 -8.46 6.14 -12.49
CA ASP A 574 -8.75 4.98 -11.68
C ASP A 574 -8.28 5.23 -10.25
N SER A 575 -9.23 5.41 -9.35
CA SER A 575 -8.97 5.53 -7.92
C SER A 575 -9.60 4.41 -7.10
N PHE A 576 -10.00 3.30 -7.73
CA PHE A 576 -10.48 2.15 -6.98
C PHE A 576 -9.37 1.57 -6.09
N ASP A 577 -9.73 1.25 -4.85
CA ASP A 577 -8.87 0.60 -3.87
C ASP A 577 -8.49 -0.82 -4.31
N LYS A 578 -9.42 -1.55 -4.93
CA LYS A 578 -9.21 -2.86 -5.56
C LYS A 578 -9.83 -2.90 -6.96
N LYS A 579 -9.29 -3.72 -7.86
CA LYS A 579 -9.87 -3.93 -9.19
C LYS A 579 -11.14 -4.77 -9.13
N THR A 580 -11.07 -5.89 -8.42
CA THR A 580 -12.19 -6.79 -8.12
C THR A 580 -12.67 -6.55 -6.70
N PHE A 581 -13.99 -6.53 -6.50
CA PHE A 581 -14.63 -6.16 -5.23
C PHE A 581 -14.13 -4.82 -4.66
N PRO A 582 -14.19 -3.70 -5.44
CA PRO A 582 -13.80 -2.39 -4.94
C PRO A 582 -14.69 -1.99 -3.76
N HIS A 583 -14.11 -1.42 -2.70
CA HIS A 583 -14.86 -0.85 -1.57
C HIS A 583 -15.13 0.64 -1.79
N SER A 584 -14.19 1.33 -2.45
CA SER A 584 -14.31 2.77 -2.66
C SER A 584 -13.55 3.23 -3.89
N GLY A 585 -14.05 4.29 -4.52
CA GLY A 585 -13.33 5.04 -5.54
C GLY A 585 -14.18 5.35 -6.75
N LEU A 586 -13.52 5.93 -7.75
CA LEU A 586 -14.10 6.31 -9.03
C LEU A 586 -13.18 5.79 -10.13
N TYR A 587 -13.81 5.25 -11.17
CA TYR A 587 -13.17 4.83 -12.40
C TYR A 587 -13.81 5.58 -13.56
N PHE A 588 -12.98 6.00 -14.49
CA PHE A 588 -13.40 6.60 -15.75
C PHE A 588 -12.44 6.14 -16.84
N SER A 589 -12.98 5.69 -17.97
CA SER A 589 -12.22 5.42 -19.18
C SER A 589 -12.98 5.99 -20.35
N SER A 590 -12.27 6.62 -21.28
CA SER A 590 -12.78 6.94 -22.59
C SER A 590 -11.75 6.55 -23.63
N ASP A 591 -12.22 5.93 -24.71
CA ASP A 591 -11.40 5.43 -25.80
C ASP A 591 -12.06 5.86 -27.12
N VAL A 592 -11.27 6.43 -28.02
CA VAL A 592 -11.68 6.81 -29.38
C VAL A 592 -10.71 6.17 -30.34
N GLN A 593 -11.22 5.52 -31.38
CA GLN A 593 -10.43 4.85 -32.41
C GLN A 593 -10.98 5.21 -33.78
N THR A 594 -10.12 5.52 -34.74
CA THR A 594 -10.51 5.85 -36.12
C THR A 594 -9.77 4.93 -37.07
N TYR A 595 -10.52 4.09 -37.78
CA TYR A 595 -10.02 3.18 -38.79
C TYR A 595 -9.89 3.92 -40.12
N LEU A 596 -8.67 4.01 -40.62
CA LEU A 596 -8.31 4.85 -41.77
C LEU A 596 -8.17 4.05 -43.07
N ALA A 597 -7.67 2.81 -42.97
CA ALA A 597 -7.45 1.94 -44.12
C ALA A 597 -7.67 0.48 -43.74
N SER A 598 -8.08 -0.32 -44.73
CA SER A 598 -8.18 -1.77 -44.62
C SER A 598 -7.68 -2.44 -45.89
N SER A 599 -7.19 -3.69 -45.79
CA SER A 599 -7.06 -4.56 -46.97
C SER A 599 -8.40 -5.03 -47.53
N ASP A 600 -9.48 -4.81 -46.75
CA ASP A 600 -10.88 -4.87 -47.18
C ASP A 600 -11.29 -6.17 -47.90
N TYR A 601 -11.09 -7.30 -47.23
CA TYR A 601 -11.47 -8.63 -47.73
C TYR A 601 -12.96 -8.72 -48.07
N THR A 602 -13.80 -8.07 -47.27
CA THR A 602 -15.26 -8.08 -47.41
C THR A 602 -15.79 -7.08 -48.45
N HIS A 603 -14.93 -6.22 -49.00
CA HIS A 603 -15.30 -5.13 -49.93
C HIS A 603 -16.36 -4.16 -49.36
N GLN A 604 -16.35 -3.97 -48.04
CA GLN A 604 -17.32 -3.18 -47.29
C GLN A 604 -16.67 -2.05 -46.50
N PHE A 605 -15.34 -2.00 -46.43
CA PHE A 605 -14.66 -1.02 -45.60
C PHE A 605 -14.82 0.40 -46.12
N LYS A 606 -15.32 1.27 -45.25
CA LYS A 606 -15.19 2.72 -45.35
C LYS A 606 -14.54 3.24 -44.07
N PRO A 607 -13.74 4.32 -44.11
CA PRO A 607 -13.19 4.90 -42.89
C PRO A 607 -14.29 5.28 -41.90
N PHE A 608 -14.14 4.86 -40.65
CA PHE A 608 -15.10 5.07 -39.58
C PHE A 608 -14.39 5.26 -38.24
N SER A 609 -15.08 5.84 -37.26
CA SER A 609 -14.58 5.95 -35.89
C SER A 609 -15.48 5.21 -34.91
N THR A 610 -14.91 4.75 -33.81
CA THR A 610 -15.64 4.18 -32.67
C THR A 610 -15.26 4.97 -31.43
N ALA A 611 -16.23 5.39 -30.63
CA ALA A 611 -16.00 6.13 -29.39
C ALA A 611 -16.76 5.47 -28.24
N LYS A 612 -16.10 5.24 -27.11
CA LYS A 612 -16.75 4.71 -25.90
C LYS A 612 -16.27 5.42 -24.65
N ALA A 613 -17.14 5.43 -23.64
CA ALA A 613 -16.83 5.90 -22.31
C ALA A 613 -17.48 4.98 -21.27
N GLU A 614 -16.77 4.77 -20.16
CA GLU A 614 -17.19 4.02 -18.98
C GLU A 614 -16.92 4.89 -17.76
N ILE A 615 -17.91 5.02 -16.88
CA ILE A 615 -17.78 5.61 -15.55
C ILE A 615 -18.30 4.63 -14.52
N ALA A 616 -17.53 4.42 -13.45
CA ALA A 616 -17.94 3.55 -12.37
C ALA A 616 -17.59 4.17 -11.02
N PHE A 617 -18.52 4.06 -10.07
CA PHE A 617 -18.37 4.53 -8.70
C PHE A 617 -18.61 3.38 -7.74
N ALA A 618 -17.75 3.24 -6.74
CA ALA A 618 -17.90 2.26 -5.67
C ALA A 618 -17.87 2.98 -4.32
N ASN A 619 -18.76 2.58 -3.42
CA ASN A 619 -18.74 3.07 -2.04
C ASN A 619 -19.37 2.08 -1.07
N THR A 620 -18.71 1.86 0.06
CA THR A 620 -19.25 1.09 1.18
C THR A 620 -20.36 1.89 1.86
N LEU A 621 -21.60 1.39 1.81
CA LEU A 621 -22.78 2.07 2.34
C LEU A 621 -22.86 1.95 3.87
N PHE A 622 -22.68 0.73 4.38
CA PHE A 622 -22.64 0.45 5.81
C PHE A 622 -21.94 -0.89 6.05
N LYS A 623 -21.18 -0.98 7.16
CA LYS A 623 -20.43 -2.18 7.53
C LYS A 623 -19.56 -2.68 6.36
N LYS A 624 -19.88 -3.86 5.83
CA LYS A 624 -19.19 -4.62 4.77
C LYS A 624 -20.00 -4.69 3.46
N ALA A 625 -21.01 -3.83 3.32
CA ALA A 625 -21.87 -3.75 2.14
C ALA A 625 -21.41 -2.62 1.23
N THR A 626 -20.95 -2.95 0.04
CA THR A 626 -20.51 -2.02 -0.99
C THR A 626 -21.48 -1.98 -2.15
N MET A 627 -21.79 -0.78 -2.62
CA MET A 627 -22.53 -0.56 -3.85
C MET A 627 -21.58 -0.06 -4.92
N LYS A 628 -21.64 -0.69 -6.09
CA LYS A 628 -20.95 -0.26 -7.32
C LYS A 628 -21.99 0.09 -8.38
N ILE A 629 -21.90 1.30 -8.92
CA ILE A 629 -22.73 1.78 -10.03
C ILE A 629 -21.80 1.99 -11.23
N GLU A 630 -22.21 1.51 -12.39
CA GLU A 630 -21.48 1.59 -13.65
C GLU A 630 -22.41 2.17 -14.72
N ALA A 631 -21.89 3.06 -15.54
CA ALA A 631 -22.57 3.58 -16.72
C ALA A 631 -21.58 3.62 -17.88
N ASP A 632 -21.97 3.00 -19.00
CA ASP A 632 -21.18 2.86 -20.20
C ASP A 632 -21.99 3.39 -21.38
N ALA A 633 -21.34 4.06 -22.32
CA ALA A 633 -21.93 4.43 -23.60
C ALA A 633 -20.90 4.31 -24.71
N GLY A 634 -21.35 4.00 -25.92
CA GLY A 634 -20.48 3.97 -27.09
C GLY A 634 -21.26 4.09 -28.38
N PHE A 635 -20.60 4.60 -29.42
CA PHE A 635 -21.19 4.79 -30.73
C PHE A 635 -20.12 4.78 -31.81
N ASN A 636 -20.52 4.34 -33.00
CA ASN A 636 -19.73 4.45 -34.21
C ASN A 636 -20.07 5.76 -34.93
N ILE A 637 -19.08 6.34 -35.61
CA ILE A 637 -19.21 7.54 -36.43
C ILE A 637 -18.85 7.15 -37.86
N GLY A 638 -19.80 7.34 -38.78
CA GLY A 638 -19.77 6.82 -40.14
C GLY A 638 -20.82 5.72 -40.28
N SER A 639 -21.76 5.88 -41.22
CA SER A 639 -22.97 5.05 -41.37
C SER A 639 -22.72 3.60 -41.81
N ASP A 640 -21.47 3.23 -42.09
CA ASP A 640 -21.07 1.93 -42.64
C ASP A 640 -19.86 1.36 -41.87
N SER A 641 -19.95 1.27 -40.54
CA SER A 641 -18.91 0.60 -39.75
C SER A 641 -18.80 -0.87 -40.14
N VAL A 642 -17.59 -1.43 -40.09
CA VAL A 642 -17.41 -2.87 -40.29
C VAL A 642 -17.97 -3.58 -39.05
N PRO A 643 -18.97 -4.46 -39.19
CA PRO A 643 -19.79 -4.82 -38.05
C PRO A 643 -19.09 -5.79 -37.06
N PHE A 644 -17.91 -6.32 -37.39
CA PHE A 644 -17.02 -6.99 -36.43
C PHE A 644 -16.40 -6.05 -35.37
N PHE A 645 -16.46 -4.73 -35.60
CA PHE A 645 -16.04 -3.70 -34.65
C PHE A 645 -17.22 -3.05 -33.91
N ASP A 646 -18.44 -3.52 -34.11
CA ASP A 646 -19.59 -3.07 -33.33
C ASP A 646 -19.48 -3.51 -31.86
N TYR A 647 -20.34 -2.96 -31.01
CA TYR A 647 -20.35 -3.28 -29.59
C TYR A 647 -21.05 -4.60 -29.36
N ILE A 648 -20.33 -5.60 -28.84
CA ILE A 648 -20.84 -6.95 -28.64
C ILE A 648 -20.92 -7.28 -27.16
N PHE A 649 -22.11 -7.61 -26.69
CA PHE A 649 -22.43 -7.81 -25.29
C PHE A 649 -22.81 -9.26 -25.01
N GLY A 650 -22.45 -9.73 -23.82
CA GLY A 650 -22.86 -11.04 -23.31
C GLY A 650 -21.74 -11.78 -22.57
N GLY A 651 -22.15 -12.71 -21.70
CA GLY A 651 -21.25 -13.45 -20.83
C GLY A 651 -20.58 -12.61 -19.73
N TYR A 652 -19.72 -13.26 -18.96
CA TYR A 652 -18.99 -12.66 -17.84
C TYR A 652 -17.64 -13.35 -17.59
N GLY A 653 -16.69 -12.62 -17.02
CA GLY A 653 -15.47 -13.20 -16.44
C GLY A 653 -14.34 -13.51 -17.42
N TYR A 654 -14.31 -12.85 -18.58
CA TYR A 654 -13.28 -13.06 -19.63
C TYR A 654 -12.48 -11.78 -19.90
N SER A 655 -11.22 -11.88 -20.33
CA SER A 655 -10.43 -10.72 -20.74
C SER A 655 -11.04 -10.00 -21.96
N LYS A 656 -11.54 -8.77 -21.75
CA LYS A 656 -12.20 -7.98 -22.81
C LYS A 656 -11.20 -7.59 -23.91
N ILE A 657 -11.65 -7.70 -25.16
CA ILE A 657 -10.92 -7.26 -26.36
C ILE A 657 -11.87 -6.47 -27.27
N ASN A 658 -11.30 -5.59 -28.11
CA ASN A 658 -12.06 -4.78 -29.06
C ASN A 658 -13.25 -4.07 -28.38
N ASN A 659 -14.47 -4.33 -28.87
CA ASN A 659 -15.71 -3.79 -28.33
C ASN A 659 -16.57 -4.86 -27.63
N PHE A 660 -15.95 -5.95 -27.17
CA PHE A 660 -16.62 -7.03 -26.42
C PHE A 660 -16.78 -6.65 -24.95
N ASN A 661 -17.98 -6.77 -24.43
CA ASN A 661 -18.33 -6.38 -23.07
C ASN A 661 -19.25 -7.37 -22.37
N TYR A 662 -19.21 -7.33 -21.04
CA TYR A 662 -20.05 -8.17 -20.20
C TYR A 662 -21.50 -7.68 -20.23
N PHE A 663 -22.42 -8.64 -20.18
CA PHE A 663 -23.85 -8.38 -20.02
C PHE A 663 -24.50 -9.62 -19.40
N TYR A 664 -25.03 -9.49 -18.18
CA TYR A 664 -25.60 -10.64 -17.47
C TYR A 664 -26.91 -11.08 -18.12
N GLY A 665 -27.23 -12.38 -18.02
CA GLY A 665 -28.47 -12.95 -18.55
C GLY A 665 -28.38 -13.42 -20.01
N TYR A 666 -27.29 -13.12 -20.70
CA TYR A 666 -27.06 -13.40 -22.11
C TYR A 666 -25.77 -14.23 -22.30
N ASP A 667 -25.74 -15.13 -23.29
CA ASP A 667 -24.55 -15.94 -23.59
C ASP A 667 -23.38 -15.07 -24.09
N PHE A 668 -22.16 -15.59 -24.11
CA PHE A 668 -21.02 -14.87 -24.66
C PHE A 668 -21.29 -14.42 -26.10
N LEU A 669 -20.99 -13.15 -26.37
CA LEU A 669 -21.03 -12.55 -27.71
C LEU A 669 -22.40 -12.66 -28.41
N SER A 670 -23.50 -12.49 -27.65
CA SER A 670 -24.83 -12.85 -28.13
C SER A 670 -25.73 -11.68 -28.56
N ILE A 671 -25.40 -10.42 -28.28
CA ILE A 671 -26.14 -9.25 -28.78
C ILE A 671 -25.14 -8.19 -29.27
N SER A 672 -25.48 -7.46 -30.33
CA SER A 672 -24.60 -6.48 -30.97
C SER A 672 -25.35 -5.24 -31.46
N GLY A 673 -24.61 -4.16 -31.69
CA GLY A 673 -25.11 -2.93 -32.30
C GLY A 673 -24.01 -1.88 -32.44
N ASN A 674 -24.16 -0.95 -33.38
CA ASN A 674 -23.16 0.09 -33.63
C ASN A 674 -23.15 1.21 -32.55
N SER A 675 -24.16 1.24 -31.67
CA SER A 675 -24.31 2.23 -30.61
C SER A 675 -25.08 1.69 -29.41
N TYR A 676 -24.71 2.15 -28.22
CA TYR A 676 -25.31 1.68 -26.97
C TYR A 676 -25.23 2.70 -25.83
N ILE A 677 -26.14 2.52 -24.89
CA ILE A 677 -26.04 3.02 -23.52
C ILE A 677 -26.38 1.87 -22.56
N LYS A 678 -25.55 1.68 -21.53
CA LYS A 678 -25.69 0.61 -20.54
C LYS A 678 -25.48 1.17 -19.15
N THR A 679 -26.26 0.68 -18.19
CA THR A 679 -26.01 0.89 -16.76
C THR A 679 -25.94 -0.45 -16.05
N ALA A 680 -25.14 -0.53 -15.00
CA ALA A 680 -25.12 -1.69 -14.11
C ALA A 680 -25.03 -1.25 -12.64
N LEU A 681 -25.69 -2.02 -11.79
CA LEU A 681 -25.66 -1.87 -10.35
C LEU A 681 -25.20 -3.20 -9.77
N THR A 682 -24.22 -3.17 -8.87
CA THR A 682 -23.80 -4.33 -8.08
C THR A 682 -23.83 -3.99 -6.60
N LEU A 683 -24.53 -4.80 -5.83
CA LEU A 683 -24.45 -4.81 -4.38
C LEU A 683 -23.57 -5.98 -3.96
N ASP A 684 -22.49 -5.70 -3.25
CA ASP A 684 -21.52 -6.67 -2.78
C ASP A 684 -21.51 -6.67 -1.25
N TYR A 685 -21.59 -7.84 -0.63
CA TYR A 685 -21.54 -8.00 0.82
C TYR A 685 -20.44 -8.98 1.21
N GLU A 686 -19.43 -8.48 1.93
CA GLU A 686 -18.35 -9.31 2.45
C GLU A 686 -18.83 -10.01 3.75
N ILE A 687 -19.30 -11.26 3.64
CA ILE A 687 -19.85 -12.02 4.78
C ILE A 687 -18.73 -12.37 5.78
N PHE A 688 -17.66 -12.97 5.26
CA PHE A 688 -16.42 -13.26 5.96
C PHE A 688 -15.27 -12.56 5.26
N LYS A 689 -14.14 -12.38 5.95
CA LYS A 689 -12.96 -11.76 5.35
C LYS A 689 -12.65 -12.39 3.99
N LYS A 690 -12.56 -11.60 2.91
CA LYS A 690 -12.30 -12.04 1.52
C LYS A 690 -13.42 -12.87 0.85
N ASN A 691 -14.59 -12.99 1.46
CA ASN A 691 -15.72 -13.79 0.96
C ASN A 691 -16.91 -12.88 0.65
N HIS A 692 -17.32 -12.85 -0.62
CA HIS A 692 -18.26 -11.87 -1.15
C HIS A 692 -19.51 -12.57 -1.67
N VAL A 693 -20.68 -12.07 -1.29
CA VAL A 693 -21.94 -12.39 -1.98
C VAL A 693 -22.41 -11.15 -2.68
N ASN A 694 -22.66 -11.25 -3.98
CA ASN A 694 -23.05 -10.13 -4.79
C ASN A 694 -24.34 -10.37 -5.58
N ILE A 695 -25.08 -9.29 -5.76
CA ILE A 695 -26.28 -9.21 -6.60
C ILE A 695 -26.03 -8.09 -7.60
N SER A 696 -26.17 -8.40 -8.88
CA SER A 696 -25.97 -7.44 -9.96
C SER A 696 -27.20 -7.34 -10.84
N ALA A 697 -27.47 -6.14 -11.34
CA ALA A 697 -28.45 -5.87 -12.39
C ALA A 697 -27.80 -4.99 -13.45
N ASN A 698 -28.13 -5.21 -14.72
CA ASN A 698 -27.70 -4.37 -15.83
C ASN A 698 -28.85 -4.14 -16.80
N TYR A 699 -28.83 -2.97 -17.43
CA TYR A 699 -29.85 -2.48 -18.35
C TYR A 699 -29.16 -1.80 -19.53
N ALA A 700 -29.61 -2.07 -20.76
CA ALA A 700 -29.08 -1.40 -21.93
C ALA A 700 -30.12 -1.13 -23.02
N ASN A 701 -29.89 -0.05 -23.74
CA ASN A 701 -30.37 0.14 -25.12
C ASN A 701 -29.15 -0.04 -26.03
N LEU A 702 -29.22 -1.03 -26.91
CA LEU A 702 -28.18 -1.42 -27.86
C LEU A 702 -28.84 -1.63 -29.22
N GLY A 703 -28.28 -1.01 -30.25
CA GLY A 703 -28.81 -1.09 -31.61
C GLY A 703 -28.02 -0.20 -32.56
N ASP A 704 -28.64 0.14 -33.68
CA ASP A 704 -28.03 0.93 -34.74
C ASP A 704 -28.48 2.39 -34.65
N ASP A 705 -27.51 3.30 -34.62
CA ASP A 705 -27.64 4.74 -34.56
C ASP A 705 -28.62 5.26 -33.49
N ILE A 706 -28.67 4.64 -32.30
CA ILE A 706 -29.67 4.90 -31.25
C ILE A 706 -29.63 6.34 -30.71
N PHE A 707 -28.53 7.06 -30.92
CA PHE A 707 -28.37 8.47 -30.52
C PHE A 707 -28.92 9.46 -31.57
N THR A 708 -29.27 8.99 -32.76
CA THR A 708 -29.97 9.78 -33.79
C THR A 708 -31.48 9.76 -33.60
N THR A 709 -31.98 8.80 -32.82
CA THR A 709 -33.40 8.63 -32.47
C THR A 709 -33.62 8.92 -30.98
N VAL A 710 -34.83 8.66 -30.48
CA VAL A 710 -35.15 8.71 -29.03
C VAL A 710 -34.88 7.37 -28.32
N ASP A 711 -34.37 6.38 -29.04
CA ASP A 711 -34.23 5.01 -28.51
C ASP A 711 -33.24 4.94 -27.35
N TRP A 712 -32.23 5.83 -27.31
CA TRP A 712 -31.27 5.88 -26.21
C TRP A 712 -31.88 6.26 -24.84
N ILE A 713 -32.97 7.05 -24.80
CA ILE A 713 -33.71 7.40 -23.57
C ILE A 713 -34.99 6.58 -23.37
N SER A 714 -35.29 5.67 -24.29
CA SER A 714 -36.45 4.78 -24.16
C SER A 714 -36.26 3.78 -23.01
N MET A 715 -37.35 3.09 -22.62
CA MET A 715 -37.24 2.01 -21.63
C MET A 715 -36.20 0.97 -22.08
N PRO A 716 -35.32 0.48 -21.18
CA PRO A 716 -34.26 -0.46 -21.54
C PRO A 716 -34.78 -1.67 -22.31
N LYS A 717 -34.27 -1.89 -23.53
CA LYS A 717 -34.62 -3.03 -24.38
C LYS A 717 -34.05 -4.35 -23.86
N TYR A 718 -32.89 -4.31 -23.22
CA TYR A 718 -32.21 -5.48 -22.67
C TYR A 718 -32.01 -5.31 -21.16
N SER A 719 -32.34 -6.35 -20.39
CA SER A 719 -32.12 -6.40 -18.96
C SER A 719 -31.51 -7.71 -18.50
N GLY A 720 -30.70 -7.67 -17.46
CA GLY A 720 -29.96 -8.82 -16.98
C GLY A 720 -29.68 -8.78 -15.50
N TYR A 721 -29.90 -9.89 -14.82
CA TYR A 721 -29.72 -10.04 -13.38
C TYR A 721 -28.72 -11.15 -13.09
N ALA A 722 -27.97 -11.01 -12.00
CA ALA A 722 -27.07 -12.05 -11.53
C ALA A 722 -27.00 -12.10 -10.01
N VAL A 723 -26.82 -13.30 -9.47
CA VAL A 723 -26.41 -13.54 -8.08
C VAL A 723 -25.13 -14.34 -8.10
N GLY A 724 -24.17 -13.95 -7.28
CA GLY A 724 -22.85 -14.55 -7.27
C GLY A 724 -22.22 -14.68 -5.91
N TYR A 725 -21.22 -15.55 -5.87
CA TYR A 725 -20.27 -15.67 -4.78
C TYR A 725 -18.86 -15.45 -5.33
N GLY A 726 -18.07 -14.65 -4.60
CA GLY A 726 -16.70 -14.30 -4.92
C GLY A 726 -15.77 -14.61 -3.75
N LEU A 727 -14.56 -15.06 -4.04
CA LEU A 727 -13.51 -15.32 -3.06
C LEU A 727 -12.19 -14.70 -3.51
N GLU A 728 -11.59 -13.86 -2.69
CA GLU A 728 -10.24 -13.34 -2.96
C GLU A 728 -9.18 -14.37 -2.55
N THR A 729 -8.39 -14.86 -3.51
CA THR A 729 -7.31 -15.84 -3.28
C THR A 729 -5.94 -15.34 -3.73
N ILE A 730 -4.88 -16.06 -3.36
CA ILE A 730 -3.50 -15.75 -3.75
C ILE A 730 -3.29 -15.92 -5.27
N ILE A 731 -4.08 -16.81 -5.91
CA ILE A 731 -4.00 -17.06 -7.35
C ILE A 731 -4.98 -16.21 -8.17
N GLY A 732 -5.57 -15.19 -7.55
CA GLY A 732 -6.57 -14.30 -8.15
C GLY A 732 -7.99 -14.52 -7.59
N PRO A 733 -8.96 -13.72 -8.02
CA PRO A 733 -10.36 -13.86 -7.62
C PRO A 733 -10.98 -15.16 -8.17
N ILE A 734 -11.82 -15.80 -7.37
CA ILE A 734 -12.68 -16.91 -7.81
C ILE A 734 -14.11 -16.43 -7.75
N GLU A 735 -14.83 -16.46 -8.86
CA GLU A 735 -16.21 -16.01 -8.97
C GLU A 735 -17.09 -17.09 -9.61
N VAL A 736 -18.22 -17.34 -8.97
CA VAL A 736 -19.33 -18.11 -9.53
C VAL A 736 -20.54 -17.21 -9.55
N LYS A 737 -21.13 -16.99 -10.73
CA LYS A 737 -22.32 -16.15 -10.90
C LYS A 737 -23.39 -16.89 -11.68
N HIS A 738 -24.59 -16.97 -11.15
CA HIS A 738 -25.77 -17.38 -11.91
C HIS A 738 -26.49 -16.13 -12.42
N SER A 739 -26.77 -16.06 -13.72
CA SER A 739 -27.43 -14.92 -14.34
C SER A 739 -28.60 -15.32 -15.24
N TRP A 740 -29.60 -14.45 -15.32
CA TRP A 740 -30.79 -14.63 -16.13
C TRP A 740 -31.29 -13.29 -16.65
N SER A 741 -32.12 -13.34 -17.68
CA SER A 741 -32.81 -12.19 -18.26
C SER A 741 -34.30 -12.55 -18.43
N PRO A 742 -35.24 -11.63 -18.14
CA PRO A 742 -36.65 -11.82 -18.44
C PRO A 742 -36.94 -11.97 -19.94
N GLU A 743 -36.05 -11.47 -20.80
CA GLU A 743 -36.18 -11.55 -22.25
C GLU A 743 -35.67 -12.89 -22.83
N MET A 744 -35.01 -13.72 -22.02
CA MET A 744 -34.42 -14.99 -22.44
C MET A 744 -35.10 -16.19 -21.76
N SER A 745 -35.22 -17.30 -22.49
CA SER A 745 -35.74 -18.56 -21.94
C SER A 745 -34.69 -19.39 -21.18
N LYS A 746 -33.40 -19.03 -21.30
CA LYS A 746 -32.28 -19.72 -20.67
C LYS A 746 -31.61 -18.82 -19.64
N SER A 747 -31.12 -19.43 -18.56
CA SER A 747 -30.19 -18.82 -17.61
C SER A 747 -28.80 -19.45 -17.76
N PHE A 748 -27.79 -18.79 -17.20
CA PHE A 748 -26.39 -19.13 -17.38
C PHE A 748 -25.64 -19.10 -16.05
N THR A 749 -24.68 -20.01 -15.88
CA THR A 749 -23.76 -20.00 -14.73
C THR A 749 -22.34 -19.79 -15.22
N TRP A 750 -21.69 -18.75 -14.72
CA TRP A 750 -20.35 -18.33 -15.06
C TRP A 750 -19.37 -18.75 -13.97
N PHE A 751 -18.23 -19.27 -14.39
CA PHE A 751 -17.09 -19.56 -13.53
C PHE A 751 -15.90 -18.75 -14.05
N SER A 752 -15.34 -17.92 -13.19
CA SER A 752 -14.11 -17.16 -13.46
C SER A 752 -13.14 -17.46 -12.32
N ILE A 753 -12.00 -18.07 -12.65
CA ILE A 753 -11.00 -18.46 -11.65
C ILE A 753 -9.70 -17.78 -12.02
N GLY A 754 -9.10 -17.07 -11.07
CA GLY A 754 -7.80 -16.44 -11.23
C GLY A 754 -7.84 -15.09 -11.94
N PHE A 755 -6.72 -14.69 -12.54
CA PHE A 755 -6.50 -13.35 -13.07
C PHE A 755 -6.99 -13.20 -14.52
N LEU A 756 -7.63 -12.09 -14.84
CA LEU A 756 -8.15 -11.82 -16.19
C LEU A 756 -7.02 -11.34 -17.13
N PHE A 757 -6.38 -12.26 -17.85
CA PHE A 757 -5.43 -11.97 -18.93
C PHE A 757 -5.95 -12.38 -20.30
#